data_AF-A0A531B240-F1
#
_entry.id   AF-A0A531B240-F1
#
_cell.length_a   1.000
_cell.length_b   1.000
_cell.length_c   1.000
_cell.angle_alpha   90.00
_cell.angle_beta   90.00
_cell.angle_gamma   90.00
#
_symmetry.space_group_name_H-M   'P 1'
#
loop_
_entity.id
_entity.type
_entity.pdbx_description
1 polymer ?
#
loop_
_entity_poly.entity_id
_entity_poly.type
_entity_poly.pdbx_seq_one_letter_code
_entity_poly.pdbx_strand_id
1 'polypeptide(L)'
;MIANLIAWSARNLVLVFFATALAATAGIYAVKTLPLDAIPDLSDVQVIVFTDYPGQAPQVVEDQVTYPLTTSMLTVPRSKVVRGFSFFGVSFVYVIFEDGTDPYWARSRVLEYLNAAASRLPDGVSPALGPDATGVGWVYQYAVVAKELSLAELRSVQDWVVRFAVSKAEGVSEVASVGGFVKQYSIVVDPSRMRAQGVTLSEIGEAVRTSNMDTGGRTVEISEFEFMVRGRGYLKSVSDIESIALKSVSGVPLRLGDVAKVEIVPDERRGIAELNGEGEVASGIVLQRVGANALTVIENAKESLAEIERSLPEGTEIVPVYDRSKLIEAAIETLKSTLVEESIVVALVTIVFLLHVRSALVAIIMLPVGILMAFAAMKLLGLGSNIMSLGGIAIAIGAMIDAAIVTIENAHKHLERAPPGKPRIEVLIKAATEVGPALFFSLLIITVSFLPIFTLESQEGRLFGPLAFTKTFAMAAAALLSVTLVPALMVMLVRGRIVPEHRNPLNRLLIGLYRPVIAGVLKAKTFTILLAIAALAVTVWPARQLGSEFMPNLDEGTLMYMPTTLPGLSVTKAAELMQMQDRIIKAFPEVESVFGKAGRAQTATDPAPPEMFETIINLKPKSQWRPGVTSESLKTEMDAALQFPGVSNAWTMPIRARIDMLSTGIRTPVGVKVYGTDLGEMENVARQIEAVLRAVPGTSSAYAERVIGGYYLDIVPDRTALGRYGLSIGDVQDVISMALGAKVITSTVEGRERYGVAIRYPRALRSDPGAIARDVQIALPDGGFVPLGEVAKVELTRGATSIRTENGQLAVYIFVDIAGRDLGGYVSEAQQAVAAEVKLPPGYSVAWSGQFEYLERAQARLKIVVPLTLALIFLLLYLNFRALTETLIVMLSLPFAIVGGIWM
;
A
#
# COMPACT_ATOMS: atom_id res chain seq x y z
N MET A 1 -3.61 50.45 2.93
CA MET A 1 -3.81 49.59 1.74
C MET A 1 -5.06 48.72 1.85
N ILE A 2 -5.16 47.82 2.84
CA ILE A 2 -6.32 46.92 3.04
C ILE A 2 -7.66 47.69 3.13
N ALA A 3 -7.72 48.76 3.92
CA ALA A 3 -8.93 49.60 4.04
C ALA A 3 -9.38 50.21 2.69
N ASN A 4 -8.45 50.56 1.81
CA ASN A 4 -8.78 51.10 0.48
C ASN A 4 -9.34 50.01 -0.43
N LEU A 5 -8.81 48.78 -0.33
CA LEU A 5 -9.32 47.63 -1.07
C LEU A 5 -10.77 47.31 -0.65
N ILE A 6 -11.04 47.28 0.66
CA ILE A 6 -12.39 47.08 1.21
C ILE A 6 -13.38 48.13 0.68
N ALA A 7 -12.98 49.42 0.74
CA ALA A 7 -13.81 50.51 0.24
C ALA A 7 -14.04 50.43 -1.28
N TRP A 8 -13.03 50.01 -2.04
CA TRP A 8 -13.14 49.80 -3.48
C TRP A 8 -14.06 48.63 -3.82
N SER A 9 -13.91 47.48 -3.16
CA SER A 9 -14.75 46.29 -3.37
C SER A 9 -16.21 46.54 -3.02
N ALA A 10 -16.48 47.26 -1.93
CA ALA A 10 -17.84 47.60 -1.52
C ALA A 10 -18.55 48.57 -2.50
N ARG A 11 -17.80 49.35 -3.29
CA ARG A 11 -18.34 50.28 -4.30
C ARG A 11 -18.46 49.63 -5.69
N ASN A 12 -17.61 48.67 -6.03
CA ASN A 12 -17.55 48.04 -7.35
C ASN A 12 -18.17 46.63 -7.37
N LEU A 13 -19.45 46.54 -7.01
CA LEU A 13 -20.17 45.27 -6.85
C LEU A 13 -20.10 44.37 -8.10
N VAL A 14 -20.29 44.94 -9.29
CA VAL A 14 -20.33 44.19 -10.56
C VAL A 14 -19.02 43.44 -10.81
N LEU A 15 -17.87 44.12 -10.62
CA LEU A 15 -16.55 43.52 -10.84
C LEU A 15 -16.25 42.41 -9.82
N VAL A 16 -16.60 42.64 -8.55
CA VAL A 16 -16.40 41.63 -7.48
C VAL A 16 -17.25 40.39 -7.73
N PHE A 17 -18.52 40.55 -8.11
CA PHE A 17 -19.38 39.41 -8.43
C PHE A 17 -18.93 38.67 -9.70
N PHE A 18 -18.47 39.38 -10.72
CA PHE A 18 -17.93 38.75 -11.93
C PHE A 18 -16.67 37.94 -11.61
N ALA A 19 -15.72 38.50 -10.84
CA ALA A 19 -14.52 37.78 -10.40
C ALA A 19 -14.87 36.57 -9.52
N THR A 20 -15.85 36.72 -8.63
CA THR A 20 -16.36 35.63 -7.79
C THR A 20 -16.99 34.51 -8.63
N ALA A 21 -17.78 34.87 -9.64
CA ALA A 21 -18.38 33.89 -10.55
C ALA A 21 -17.30 33.12 -11.32
N LEU A 22 -16.27 33.81 -11.84
CA LEU A 22 -15.15 33.17 -12.52
C LEU A 22 -14.37 32.23 -11.60
N ALA A 23 -14.10 32.66 -10.36
CA ALA A 23 -13.45 31.82 -9.35
C ALA A 23 -14.30 30.60 -8.97
N ALA A 24 -15.62 30.77 -8.82
CA ALA A 24 -16.54 29.67 -8.56
C ALA A 24 -16.60 28.69 -9.73
N THR A 25 -16.65 29.16 -10.98
CA THR A 25 -16.62 28.30 -12.17
C THR A 25 -15.30 27.53 -12.28
N ALA A 26 -14.16 28.18 -12.03
CA ALA A 26 -12.86 27.53 -11.99
C ALA A 26 -12.80 26.45 -10.90
N GLY A 27 -13.35 26.73 -9.72
CA GLY A 27 -13.46 25.76 -8.63
C GLY A 27 -14.38 24.59 -8.96
N ILE A 28 -15.55 24.82 -9.57
CA ILE A 28 -16.47 23.75 -10.00
C ILE A 28 -15.79 22.85 -11.03
N TYR A 29 -15.06 23.44 -11.97
CA TYR A 29 -14.27 22.68 -12.94
C TYR A 29 -13.18 21.85 -12.24
N ALA A 30 -12.49 22.43 -11.25
CA ALA A 30 -11.49 21.73 -10.46
C ALA A 30 -12.08 20.54 -9.70
N VAL A 31 -13.19 20.72 -8.98
CA VAL A 31 -13.88 19.64 -8.24
C VAL A 31 -14.25 18.47 -9.16
N LYS A 32 -14.66 18.73 -10.41
CA LYS A 32 -15.04 17.67 -11.36
C LYS A 32 -13.88 16.91 -11.99
N THR A 33 -12.66 17.43 -11.92
CA THR A 33 -11.51 16.91 -12.69
C THR A 33 -10.30 16.57 -11.83
N LEU A 34 -10.33 16.93 -10.55
CA LEU A 34 -9.29 16.57 -9.61
C LEU A 34 -9.28 15.05 -9.39
N PRO A 35 -8.09 14.44 -9.33
CA PRO A 35 -8.00 13.01 -9.06
C PRO A 35 -8.50 12.72 -7.64
N LEU A 36 -9.27 11.64 -7.49
CA LEU A 36 -9.87 11.20 -6.24
C LEU A 36 -9.21 9.90 -5.76
N ASP A 37 -8.83 9.87 -4.49
CA ASP A 37 -8.34 8.67 -3.81
C ASP A 37 -8.76 8.71 -2.33
N ALA A 38 -8.67 7.59 -1.62
CA ALA A 38 -9.02 7.51 -0.20
C ALA A 38 -7.98 8.25 0.64
N ILE A 39 -6.70 8.00 0.38
CA ILE A 39 -5.57 8.61 1.07
C ILE A 39 -4.57 9.15 0.04
N PRO A 40 -3.70 10.10 0.42
CA PRO A 40 -2.58 10.46 -0.46
C PRO A 40 -1.68 9.25 -0.68
N ASP A 41 -0.99 9.21 -1.82
CA ASP A 41 0.05 8.20 -2.06
C ASP A 41 1.19 8.42 -1.07
N LEU A 42 1.29 7.52 -0.09
CA LEU A 42 2.32 7.53 0.94
C LEU A 42 3.56 6.73 0.54
N SER A 43 3.54 6.07 -0.61
CA SER A 43 4.60 5.15 -0.99
C SER A 43 5.89 5.89 -1.36
N ASP A 44 7.01 5.38 -0.87
CA ASP A 44 8.33 5.79 -1.35
C ASP A 44 8.47 5.47 -2.84
N VAL A 45 9.26 6.28 -3.55
CA VAL A 45 9.59 5.99 -4.95
C VAL A 45 10.46 4.75 -4.95
N GLN A 46 9.91 3.67 -5.51
CA GLN A 46 10.58 2.39 -5.55
C GLN A 46 10.59 1.80 -6.95
N VAL A 47 11.67 1.11 -7.28
CA VAL A 47 11.79 0.33 -8.50
C VAL A 47 12.07 -1.11 -8.10
N ILE A 48 11.24 -2.03 -8.59
CA ILE A 48 11.37 -3.45 -8.32
C ILE A 48 12.10 -4.07 -9.51
N VAL A 49 13.14 -4.87 -9.23
CA VAL A 49 13.78 -5.75 -10.20
C VAL A 49 13.41 -7.18 -9.80
N PHE A 50 12.69 -7.86 -10.68
CA PHE A 50 12.26 -9.23 -10.52
C PHE A 50 13.11 -10.14 -11.40
N THR A 51 13.51 -11.30 -10.90
CA THR A 51 14.34 -12.23 -11.66
C THR A 51 13.93 -13.66 -11.36
N ASP A 52 13.44 -14.36 -12.38
CA ASP A 52 13.15 -15.78 -12.30
C ASP A 52 14.45 -16.59 -12.44
N TYR A 53 14.66 -17.52 -11.51
CA TYR A 53 15.72 -18.53 -11.61
C TYR A 53 15.18 -19.90 -11.18
N PRO A 54 14.26 -20.50 -11.96
CA PRO A 54 13.43 -21.62 -11.51
C PRO A 54 14.23 -22.84 -11.04
N GLY A 55 13.74 -23.48 -9.97
CA GLY A 55 14.34 -24.70 -9.41
C GLY A 55 15.58 -24.48 -8.52
N GLN A 56 16.06 -23.24 -8.38
CA GLN A 56 17.24 -22.93 -7.58
C GLN A 56 16.92 -22.66 -6.11
N ALA A 57 17.80 -23.12 -5.23
CA ALA A 57 17.71 -22.87 -3.79
C ALA A 57 17.92 -21.39 -3.45
N PRO A 58 17.27 -20.85 -2.40
CA PRO A 58 17.48 -19.50 -1.88
C PRO A 58 18.95 -19.07 -1.78
N GLN A 59 19.84 -19.94 -1.29
CA GLN A 59 21.27 -19.62 -1.19
C GLN A 59 21.92 -19.38 -2.56
N VAL A 60 21.61 -20.22 -3.55
CA VAL A 60 22.13 -20.06 -4.92
C VAL A 60 21.57 -18.80 -5.56
N VAL A 61 20.29 -18.51 -5.34
CA VAL A 61 19.64 -17.29 -5.82
C VAL A 61 20.29 -16.04 -5.19
N GLU A 62 20.57 -16.05 -3.88
CA GLU A 62 21.29 -14.97 -3.21
C GLU A 62 22.68 -14.78 -3.83
N ASP A 63 23.50 -15.84 -3.86
CA ASP A 63 24.90 -15.74 -4.26
C ASP A 63 25.09 -15.36 -5.74
N GLN A 64 24.25 -15.89 -6.63
CA GLN A 64 24.41 -15.76 -8.09
C GLN A 64 23.54 -14.65 -8.71
N VAL A 65 22.46 -14.23 -8.05
CA VAL A 65 21.49 -13.29 -8.64
C VAL A 65 21.26 -12.08 -7.73
N THR A 66 20.74 -12.28 -6.52
CA THR A 66 20.32 -11.18 -5.65
C THR A 66 21.50 -10.34 -5.17
N TYR A 67 22.61 -10.95 -4.75
CA TYR A 67 23.78 -10.23 -4.26
C TYR A 67 24.47 -9.39 -5.36
N PRO A 68 24.76 -9.92 -6.57
CA PRO A 68 25.28 -9.11 -7.67
C PRO A 68 24.35 -7.95 -8.08
N LEU A 69 23.03 -8.16 -8.03
CA LEU A 69 22.04 -7.13 -8.35
C LEU A 69 22.01 -6.05 -7.26
N THR A 70 21.82 -6.43 -6.00
CA THR A 70 21.72 -5.47 -4.88
C THR A 70 22.96 -4.61 -4.75
N THR A 71 24.16 -5.19 -4.83
CA THR A 71 25.43 -4.46 -4.75
C THR A 71 25.62 -3.48 -5.91
N SER A 72 25.16 -3.83 -7.11
CA SER A 72 25.17 -2.91 -8.25
C SER A 72 24.17 -1.76 -8.05
N MET A 73 22.98 -2.07 -7.52
CA MET A 73 21.91 -1.08 -7.29
C MET A 73 22.21 -0.10 -6.16
N LEU A 74 23.05 -0.46 -5.18
CA LEU A 74 23.50 0.44 -4.11
C LEU A 74 24.20 1.70 -4.63
N THR A 75 24.82 1.61 -5.80
CA THR A 75 25.55 2.72 -6.43
C THR A 75 24.67 3.60 -7.31
N VAL A 76 23.39 3.25 -7.45
CA VAL A 76 22.43 4.06 -8.21
C VAL A 76 22.25 5.41 -7.51
N PRO A 77 22.35 6.54 -8.23
CA PRO A 77 22.20 7.85 -7.62
C PRO A 77 20.83 8.04 -6.95
N ARG A 78 20.83 8.67 -5.77
CA ARG A 78 19.63 8.89 -4.93
C ARG A 78 18.97 7.60 -4.41
N SER A 79 19.65 6.46 -4.49
CA SER A 79 19.20 5.26 -3.78
C SER A 79 19.37 5.48 -2.27
N LYS A 80 18.27 5.27 -1.53
CA LYS A 80 18.21 5.42 -0.08
C LYS A 80 18.45 4.07 0.60
N VAL A 81 17.76 3.03 0.12
CA VAL A 81 17.87 1.65 0.63
C VAL A 81 17.67 0.68 -0.54
N VAL A 82 18.46 -0.40 -0.57
CA VAL A 82 18.25 -1.52 -1.49
C VAL A 82 17.94 -2.78 -0.69
N ARG A 83 16.78 -3.39 -0.91
CA ARG A 83 16.36 -4.64 -0.25
C ARG A 83 16.38 -5.79 -1.24
N GLY A 84 17.01 -6.90 -0.87
CA GLY A 84 17.01 -8.15 -1.62
C GLY A 84 16.19 -9.21 -0.90
N PHE A 85 15.42 -9.98 -1.67
CA PHE A 85 14.72 -11.16 -1.19
C PHE A 85 15.00 -12.32 -2.14
N SER A 86 15.69 -13.33 -1.64
CA SER A 86 15.99 -14.57 -2.37
C SER A 86 15.09 -15.66 -1.84
N PHE A 87 14.11 -16.05 -2.66
CA PHE A 87 13.25 -17.18 -2.40
C PHE A 87 13.63 -18.35 -3.31
N PHE A 88 13.03 -19.51 -3.07
CA PHE A 88 13.19 -20.65 -3.96
C PHE A 88 12.71 -20.31 -5.38
N GLY A 89 13.65 -20.33 -6.32
CA GLY A 89 13.41 -20.13 -7.74
C GLY A 89 13.32 -18.68 -8.23
N VAL A 90 13.46 -17.67 -7.35
CA VAL A 90 13.16 -16.26 -7.68
C VAL A 90 13.88 -15.26 -6.78
N SER A 91 14.30 -14.13 -7.37
CA SER A 91 14.91 -12.99 -6.69
C SER A 91 14.04 -11.73 -6.86
N PHE A 92 13.83 -11.00 -5.75
CA PHE A 92 13.25 -9.66 -5.78
C PHE A 92 14.27 -8.65 -5.23
N VAL A 93 14.52 -7.58 -5.97
CA VAL A 93 15.35 -6.46 -5.53
C VAL A 93 14.52 -5.19 -5.56
N TYR A 94 14.33 -4.57 -4.40
CA TYR A 94 13.60 -3.32 -4.24
C TYR A 94 14.60 -2.18 -4.04
N VAL A 95 14.65 -1.26 -5.00
CA VAL A 95 15.48 -0.05 -4.94
C VAL A 95 14.60 1.11 -4.52
N ILE A 96 14.78 1.59 -3.29
CA ILE A 96 14.02 2.69 -2.70
C ILE A 96 14.83 3.97 -2.85
N PHE A 97 14.19 5.04 -3.32
CA PHE A 97 14.83 6.32 -3.61
C PHE A 97 14.55 7.37 -2.54
N GLU A 98 15.38 8.42 -2.52
CA GLU A 98 15.14 9.64 -1.76
C GLU A 98 13.86 10.35 -2.22
N ASP A 99 13.22 11.08 -1.31
CA ASP A 99 12.01 11.85 -1.58
C ASP A 99 12.19 12.89 -2.69
N GLY A 100 11.14 13.08 -3.49
CA GLY A 100 11.16 14.02 -4.63
C GLY A 100 11.86 13.50 -5.88
N THR A 101 12.32 12.25 -5.89
CA THR A 101 12.81 11.60 -7.10
C THR A 101 11.66 11.29 -8.07
N ASP A 102 11.84 11.60 -9.35
CA ASP A 102 10.85 11.24 -10.38
C ASP A 102 10.82 9.71 -10.59
N PRO A 103 9.65 9.04 -10.51
CA PRO A 103 9.56 7.59 -10.70
C PRO A 103 10.12 7.11 -12.04
N TYR A 104 9.86 7.83 -13.14
CA TYR A 104 10.34 7.40 -14.46
C TYR A 104 11.84 7.61 -14.64
N TRP A 105 12.39 8.67 -14.05
CA TRP A 105 13.84 8.85 -13.94
C TRP A 105 14.48 7.69 -13.16
N ALA A 106 13.93 7.34 -11.99
CA ALA A 106 14.42 6.24 -11.17
C ALA A 106 14.41 4.91 -11.94
N ARG A 107 13.29 4.59 -12.62
CA ARG A 107 13.18 3.40 -13.48
C ARG A 107 14.22 3.39 -14.60
N SER A 108 14.42 4.53 -15.24
CA SER A 108 15.41 4.67 -16.32
C SER A 108 16.85 4.52 -15.82
N ARG A 109 17.16 5.01 -14.61
CA ARG A 109 18.47 4.83 -13.96
C ARG A 109 18.69 3.37 -13.58
N VAL A 110 17.70 2.72 -12.97
CA VAL A 110 17.79 1.29 -12.62
C VAL A 110 18.00 0.44 -13.87
N LEU A 111 17.29 0.72 -14.97
CA LEU A 111 17.46 -0.02 -16.23
C LEU A 111 18.89 0.05 -16.77
N GLU A 112 19.54 1.21 -16.68
CA GLU A 112 20.94 1.38 -17.12
C GLU A 112 21.90 0.50 -16.31
N TYR A 113 21.78 0.52 -14.98
CA TYR A 113 22.60 -0.31 -14.09
C TYR A 113 22.25 -1.79 -14.23
N LEU A 114 20.98 -2.11 -14.50
CA LEU A 114 20.51 -3.46 -14.70
C LEU A 114 21.13 -4.09 -15.95
N ASN A 115 21.20 -3.34 -17.05
CA ASN A 115 21.84 -3.81 -18.29
C ASN A 115 23.33 -4.13 -18.09
N ALA A 116 24.04 -3.34 -17.27
CA ALA A 116 25.44 -3.62 -16.93
C ALA A 116 25.56 -4.86 -16.01
N ALA A 117 24.70 -4.96 -15.00
CA ALA A 117 24.70 -6.07 -14.04
C ALA A 117 24.27 -7.40 -14.67
N ALA A 118 23.38 -7.38 -15.68
CA ALA A 118 22.88 -8.56 -16.37
C ALA A 118 24.00 -9.41 -16.99
N SER A 119 25.11 -8.79 -17.41
CA SER A 119 26.28 -9.50 -17.95
C SER A 119 27.02 -10.38 -16.93
N ARG A 120 26.75 -10.21 -15.64
CA ARG A 120 27.34 -10.99 -14.54
C ARG A 120 26.43 -12.11 -14.03
N LEU A 121 25.20 -12.17 -14.54
CA LEU A 121 24.22 -13.18 -14.12
C LEU A 121 24.45 -14.50 -14.88
N PRO A 122 24.00 -15.65 -14.33
CA PRO A 122 24.07 -16.93 -15.02
C PRO A 122 23.33 -16.93 -16.36
N ASP A 123 23.79 -17.78 -17.29
CA ASP A 123 23.17 -17.95 -18.60
C ASP A 123 21.67 -18.34 -18.48
N GLY A 124 20.82 -17.68 -19.27
CA GLY A 124 19.38 -17.93 -19.27
C GLY A 124 18.60 -17.21 -18.16
N VAL A 125 19.27 -16.51 -17.24
CA VAL A 125 18.63 -15.65 -16.23
C VAL A 125 18.50 -14.23 -16.78
N SER A 126 17.26 -13.77 -16.95
CA SER A 126 16.98 -12.42 -17.42
C SER A 126 16.26 -11.62 -16.34
N PRO A 127 16.90 -10.62 -15.72
CA PRO A 127 16.22 -9.76 -14.78
C PRO A 127 15.27 -8.82 -15.54
N ALA A 128 14.12 -8.53 -14.95
CA ALA A 128 13.10 -7.66 -15.51
C ALA A 128 12.71 -6.57 -14.51
N LEU A 129 12.31 -5.41 -15.04
CA LEU A 129 11.69 -4.37 -14.22
C LEU A 129 10.26 -4.80 -13.86
N GLY A 130 9.89 -4.60 -12.59
CA GLY A 130 8.53 -4.74 -12.12
C GLY A 130 7.57 -3.69 -12.74
N PRO A 131 6.26 -3.82 -12.48
CA PRO A 131 5.25 -2.93 -13.02
C PRO A 131 5.48 -1.47 -12.58
N ASP A 132 4.79 -0.53 -13.24
CA ASP A 132 4.75 0.88 -12.87
C ASP A 132 3.73 1.13 -11.76
N ALA A 133 3.84 0.32 -10.70
CA ALA A 133 2.93 0.25 -9.57
C ALA A 133 3.66 -0.24 -8.31
N THR A 134 3.07 0.01 -7.16
CA THR A 134 3.54 -0.48 -5.86
C THR A 134 2.52 -1.41 -5.22
N GLY A 135 2.82 -1.99 -4.05
CA GLY A 135 1.85 -2.79 -3.29
C GLY A 135 0.60 -1.99 -2.89
N VAL A 136 0.69 -0.65 -2.78
CA VAL A 136 -0.44 0.25 -2.53
C VAL A 136 -1.32 0.40 -3.78
N GLY A 137 -0.81 0.05 -4.96
CA GLY A 137 -1.54 0.14 -6.22
C GLY A 137 -2.65 -0.88 -6.40
N TRP A 138 -2.87 -1.78 -5.44
CA TRP A 138 -3.88 -2.83 -5.51
C TRP A 138 -5.28 -2.25 -5.24
N VAL A 139 -5.97 -1.82 -6.28
CA VAL A 139 -7.21 -1.04 -6.17
C VAL A 139 -8.48 -1.86 -6.29
N TYR A 140 -8.43 -2.96 -7.05
CA TYR A 140 -9.57 -3.83 -7.30
C TYR A 140 -9.10 -5.28 -7.42
N GLN A 141 -9.80 -6.20 -6.76
CA GLN A 141 -9.52 -7.64 -6.84
C GLN A 141 -10.83 -8.38 -7.10
N TYR A 142 -10.76 -9.44 -7.89
CA TYR A 142 -11.91 -10.27 -8.25
C TYR A 142 -11.54 -11.76 -8.31
N ALA A 143 -12.52 -12.62 -8.07
CA ALA A 143 -12.45 -14.06 -8.30
C ALA A 143 -13.23 -14.43 -9.56
N VAL A 144 -12.70 -15.36 -10.35
CA VAL A 144 -13.37 -15.96 -11.50
C VAL A 144 -13.92 -17.30 -11.05
N VAL A 145 -15.24 -17.44 -11.08
CA VAL A 145 -15.94 -18.64 -10.59
C VAL A 145 -16.83 -19.22 -11.69
N ALA A 146 -16.85 -20.54 -11.80
CA ALA A 146 -17.78 -21.26 -12.66
C ALA A 146 -18.02 -22.65 -12.08
N LYS A 147 -19.27 -23.14 -12.11
CA LYS A 147 -19.60 -24.47 -11.55
C LYS A 147 -19.11 -25.63 -12.43
N GLU A 148 -18.99 -25.39 -13.73
CA GLU A 148 -18.76 -26.43 -14.74
C GLU A 148 -17.31 -26.45 -15.26
N LEU A 149 -16.49 -25.45 -14.90
CA LEU A 149 -15.10 -25.36 -15.31
C LEU A 149 -14.15 -25.80 -14.20
N SER A 150 -13.06 -26.44 -14.60
CA SER A 150 -11.95 -26.77 -13.71
C SER A 150 -11.13 -25.53 -13.37
N LEU A 151 -10.36 -25.61 -12.28
CA LEU A 151 -9.39 -24.58 -11.88
C LEU A 151 -8.31 -24.29 -12.94
N ALA A 152 -8.03 -25.26 -13.82
CA ALA A 152 -7.11 -25.05 -14.93
C ALA A 152 -7.73 -24.21 -16.04
N GLU A 153 -8.98 -24.50 -16.39
CA GLU A 153 -9.74 -23.72 -17.38
C GLU A 153 -10.03 -22.30 -16.88
N LEU A 154 -10.44 -22.16 -15.62
CA LEU A 154 -10.62 -20.85 -14.98
C LEU A 154 -9.32 -20.03 -14.99
N ARG A 155 -8.18 -20.68 -14.73
CA ARG A 155 -6.89 -20.02 -14.78
C ARG A 155 -6.49 -19.61 -16.19
N SER A 156 -6.78 -20.43 -17.20
CA SER A 156 -6.57 -20.08 -18.61
C SER A 156 -7.46 -18.91 -19.04
N VAL A 157 -8.73 -18.89 -18.64
CA VAL A 157 -9.65 -17.76 -18.89
C VAL A 157 -9.10 -16.49 -18.25
N GLN A 158 -8.62 -16.58 -17.01
CA GLN A 158 -7.98 -15.45 -16.33
C GLN A 158 -6.76 -14.93 -17.09
N ASP A 159 -5.79 -15.81 -17.40
CA ASP A 159 -4.49 -15.41 -17.96
C ASP A 159 -4.56 -14.92 -19.42
N TRP A 160 -5.49 -15.48 -20.22
CA TRP A 160 -5.54 -15.28 -21.66
C TRP A 160 -6.74 -14.46 -22.17
N VAL A 161 -7.76 -14.26 -21.34
CA VAL A 161 -8.96 -13.48 -21.71
C VAL A 161 -9.12 -12.28 -20.78
N VAL A 162 -9.41 -12.52 -19.50
CA VAL A 162 -9.76 -11.46 -18.53
C VAL A 162 -8.60 -10.50 -18.31
N ARG A 163 -7.39 -11.03 -18.06
CA ARG A 163 -6.18 -10.22 -17.85
C ARG A 163 -5.93 -9.24 -18.99
N PHE A 164 -6.02 -9.68 -20.24
CA PHE A 164 -5.76 -8.81 -21.40
C PHE A 164 -6.84 -7.77 -21.63
N ALA A 165 -8.10 -8.10 -21.37
CA ALA A 165 -9.20 -7.15 -21.45
C ALA A 165 -9.05 -6.03 -20.43
N VAL A 166 -8.80 -6.37 -19.16
CA VAL A 166 -8.68 -5.38 -18.08
C VAL A 166 -7.36 -4.60 -18.17
N SER A 167 -6.27 -5.21 -18.67
CA SER A 167 -5.00 -4.49 -18.87
C SER A 167 -5.08 -3.36 -19.91
N LYS A 168 -6.10 -3.36 -20.78
CA LYS A 168 -6.35 -2.29 -21.74
C LYS A 168 -6.99 -1.06 -21.09
N ALA A 169 -7.62 -1.22 -19.92
CA ALA A 169 -8.29 -0.14 -19.22
C ALA A 169 -7.32 1.00 -18.88
N GLU A 170 -7.76 2.24 -19.06
CA GLU A 170 -6.92 3.41 -18.83
C GLU A 170 -6.50 3.52 -17.36
N GLY A 171 -5.20 3.75 -17.14
CA GLY A 171 -4.59 3.91 -15.82
C GLY A 171 -4.25 2.60 -15.11
N VAL A 172 -4.59 1.43 -15.67
CA VAL A 172 -4.09 0.13 -15.20
C VAL A 172 -2.61 -0.02 -15.58
N SER A 173 -1.78 -0.45 -14.63
CA SER A 173 -0.37 -0.81 -14.89
C SER A 173 -0.20 -2.29 -15.18
N GLU A 174 -0.89 -3.15 -14.43
CA GLU A 174 -0.78 -4.60 -14.52
C GLU A 174 -2.06 -5.25 -13.99
N VAL A 175 -2.40 -6.42 -14.52
CA VAL A 175 -3.41 -7.30 -13.95
C VAL A 175 -2.73 -8.60 -13.58
N ALA A 176 -2.55 -8.84 -12.28
CA ALA A 176 -1.80 -9.97 -11.75
C ALA A 176 -2.74 -11.14 -11.45
N SER A 177 -2.41 -12.33 -11.93
CA SER A 177 -3.19 -13.54 -11.66
C SER A 177 -2.77 -14.21 -10.36
N VAL A 178 -3.74 -14.76 -9.63
CA VAL A 178 -3.49 -15.52 -8.40
C VAL A 178 -4.47 -16.69 -8.25
N GLY A 179 -4.00 -17.80 -7.68
CA GLY A 179 -4.77 -19.04 -7.59
C GLY A 179 -4.92 -19.77 -8.92
N GLY A 180 -5.80 -20.78 -8.95
CA GLY A 180 -6.00 -21.67 -10.10
C GLY A 180 -4.81 -22.58 -10.42
N PHE A 181 -4.93 -23.38 -11.49
CA PHE A 181 -3.87 -24.27 -11.96
C PHE A 181 -3.36 -23.85 -13.34
N VAL A 182 -2.06 -23.61 -13.49
CA VAL A 182 -1.50 -23.43 -14.84
C VAL A 182 -1.38 -24.80 -15.49
N LYS A 183 -1.97 -24.96 -16.67
CA LYS A 183 -1.90 -26.20 -17.46
C LYS A 183 -0.45 -26.48 -17.89
N GLN A 184 0.01 -27.70 -17.71
CA GLN A 184 1.33 -28.17 -18.14
C GLN A 184 1.24 -29.55 -18.78
N TYR A 185 1.95 -29.75 -19.89
CA TYR A 185 2.16 -31.08 -20.48
C TYR A 185 3.34 -31.75 -19.78
N SER A 186 3.08 -32.85 -19.10
CA SER A 186 4.09 -33.63 -18.39
C SER A 186 4.39 -34.93 -19.13
N ILE A 187 5.64 -35.08 -19.57
CA ILE A 187 6.21 -36.30 -20.11
C ILE A 187 6.75 -37.13 -18.93
N VAL A 188 5.99 -38.13 -18.49
CA VAL A 188 6.34 -39.02 -17.39
C VAL A 188 7.12 -40.22 -17.94
N VAL A 189 8.45 -40.16 -17.83
CA VAL A 189 9.37 -41.14 -18.43
C VAL A 189 9.51 -42.37 -17.53
N ASP A 190 9.34 -43.58 -18.09
CA ASP A 190 9.60 -44.84 -17.40
C ASP A 190 11.08 -45.22 -17.54
N PRO A 191 11.90 -45.17 -16.47
CA PRO A 191 13.32 -45.47 -16.56
C PRO A 191 13.61 -46.93 -16.95
N SER A 192 12.70 -47.86 -16.67
CA SER A 192 12.87 -49.27 -17.05
C SER A 192 12.75 -49.44 -18.57
N ARG A 193 11.77 -48.76 -19.17
CA ARG A 193 11.58 -48.76 -20.64
C ARG A 193 12.68 -47.98 -21.34
N MET A 194 13.06 -46.83 -20.78
CA MET A 194 14.19 -46.02 -21.25
C MET A 194 15.48 -46.86 -21.32
N ARG A 195 15.77 -47.64 -20.27
CA ARG A 195 16.90 -48.58 -20.24
C ARG A 195 16.78 -49.70 -21.28
N ALA A 196 15.62 -50.34 -21.37
CA ALA A 196 15.39 -51.45 -22.29
C ALA A 196 15.56 -51.03 -23.76
N GLN A 197 15.25 -49.77 -24.07
CA GLN A 197 15.37 -49.21 -25.42
C GLN A 197 16.68 -48.45 -25.67
N GLY A 198 17.57 -48.36 -24.66
CA GLY A 198 18.85 -47.67 -24.78
C GLY A 198 18.73 -46.19 -25.14
N VAL A 199 17.72 -45.50 -24.59
CA VAL A 199 17.52 -44.05 -24.77
C VAL A 199 17.87 -43.32 -23.48
N THR A 200 18.39 -42.10 -23.54
CA THR A 200 18.70 -41.29 -22.35
C THR A 200 17.69 -40.15 -22.13
N LEU A 201 17.64 -39.60 -20.91
CA LEU A 201 16.81 -38.42 -20.62
C LEU A 201 17.21 -37.21 -21.49
N SER A 202 18.50 -37.01 -21.72
CA SER A 202 19.01 -35.92 -22.56
C SER A 202 18.59 -36.08 -24.02
N GLU A 203 18.61 -37.32 -24.56
CA GLU A 203 18.10 -37.61 -25.91
C GLU A 203 16.60 -37.32 -26.03
N ILE A 204 15.81 -37.68 -25.01
CA ILE A 204 14.36 -37.36 -24.97
C ILE A 204 14.16 -35.84 -24.94
N GLY A 205 14.89 -35.12 -24.08
CA GLY A 205 14.82 -33.67 -23.98
C GLY A 205 15.13 -32.97 -25.30
N GLU A 206 16.18 -33.40 -25.99
CA GLU A 206 16.56 -32.82 -27.28
C GLU A 206 15.56 -33.16 -28.39
N ALA A 207 15.05 -34.39 -28.43
CA ALA A 207 14.01 -34.78 -29.38
C ALA A 207 12.74 -33.92 -29.21
N VAL A 208 12.32 -33.68 -27.96
CA VAL A 208 11.16 -32.83 -27.66
C VAL A 208 11.41 -31.38 -28.04
N ARG A 209 12.60 -30.84 -27.74
CA ARG A 209 12.98 -29.46 -28.07
C ARG A 209 12.98 -29.21 -29.57
N THR A 210 13.54 -30.14 -30.35
CA THR A 210 13.67 -30.02 -31.81
C THR A 210 12.38 -30.32 -32.57
N SER A 211 11.41 -30.98 -31.92
CA SER A 211 10.12 -31.35 -32.52
C SER A 211 8.99 -30.33 -32.32
N ASN A 212 9.30 -29.11 -31.86
CA ASN A 212 8.30 -28.07 -31.58
C ASN A 212 8.68 -26.72 -32.19
N MET A 213 8.70 -26.64 -33.52
CA MET A 213 8.98 -25.40 -34.26
C MET A 213 8.30 -25.36 -35.63
N ASP A 214 7.90 -24.16 -36.04
CA ASP A 214 7.52 -23.86 -37.43
C ASP A 214 8.68 -23.14 -38.14
N THR A 215 8.89 -23.43 -39.42
CA THR A 215 9.99 -22.85 -40.22
C THR A 215 9.46 -22.18 -41.49
N GLY A 216 10.01 -21.02 -41.85
CA GLY A 216 9.70 -20.30 -43.10
C GLY A 216 10.66 -20.65 -44.24
N GLY A 217 10.13 -20.96 -45.42
CA GLY A 217 10.91 -21.35 -46.61
C GLY A 217 10.97 -20.30 -47.72
N ARG A 218 10.80 -19.01 -47.39
CA ARG A 218 10.62 -17.91 -48.36
C ARG A 218 9.38 -18.13 -49.25
N THR A 219 9.45 -17.73 -50.52
CA THR A 219 8.36 -17.81 -51.50
C THR A 219 8.78 -18.65 -52.69
N VAL A 220 7.78 -19.29 -53.33
CA VAL A 220 7.92 -19.91 -54.64
C VAL A 220 6.91 -19.23 -55.56
N GLU A 221 7.39 -18.71 -56.69
CA GLU A 221 6.52 -18.11 -57.69
C GLU A 221 5.94 -19.20 -58.60
N ILE A 222 4.61 -19.28 -58.68
CA ILE A 222 3.90 -20.21 -59.55
C ILE A 222 2.77 -19.44 -60.22
N SER A 223 2.80 -19.37 -61.56
CA SER A 223 1.78 -18.68 -62.36
C SER A 223 1.59 -17.21 -61.96
N GLU A 224 2.69 -16.47 -61.80
CA GLU A 224 2.68 -15.04 -61.39
C GLU A 224 2.15 -14.78 -59.97
N PHE A 225 1.91 -15.82 -59.17
CA PHE A 225 1.55 -15.72 -57.75
C PHE A 225 2.72 -16.18 -56.86
N GLU A 226 2.99 -15.42 -55.80
CA GLU A 226 3.93 -15.82 -54.76
C GLU A 226 3.26 -16.73 -53.72
N PHE A 227 3.73 -17.98 -53.63
CA PHE A 227 3.33 -18.91 -52.59
C PHE A 227 4.33 -18.91 -51.45
N MET A 228 3.91 -18.49 -50.25
CA MET A 228 4.74 -18.54 -49.05
C MET A 228 4.91 -19.98 -48.56
N VAL A 229 6.15 -20.47 -48.52
CA VAL A 229 6.49 -21.81 -48.05
C VAL A 229 6.56 -21.81 -46.53
N ARG A 230 5.78 -22.70 -45.89
CA ARG A 230 5.74 -22.86 -44.43
C ARG A 230 5.87 -24.35 -44.06
N GLY A 231 6.87 -24.67 -43.25
CA GLY A 231 6.96 -25.93 -42.52
C GLY A 231 6.21 -25.81 -41.19
N ARG A 232 5.29 -26.75 -40.93
CA ARG A 232 4.49 -26.78 -39.70
C ARG A 232 4.98 -27.91 -38.80
N GLY A 233 5.40 -27.59 -37.59
CA GLY A 233 5.95 -28.54 -36.61
C GLY A 233 5.57 -28.25 -35.16
N TYR A 234 4.65 -27.32 -34.87
CA TYR A 234 4.17 -27.12 -33.50
C TYR A 234 3.39 -28.33 -32.94
N LEU A 235 3.65 -28.64 -31.67
CA LEU A 235 2.92 -29.62 -30.86
C LEU A 235 1.58 -29.03 -30.39
N LYS A 236 0.47 -29.72 -30.64
CA LYS A 236 -0.90 -29.24 -30.32
C LYS A 236 -1.66 -30.16 -29.39
N SER A 237 -1.28 -31.43 -29.32
CA SER A 237 -2.00 -32.44 -28.56
C SER A 237 -1.05 -33.39 -27.84
N VAL A 238 -1.58 -34.10 -26.85
CA VAL A 238 -0.89 -35.21 -26.18
C VAL A 238 -0.40 -36.24 -27.19
N SER A 239 -1.22 -36.57 -28.19
CA SER A 239 -0.87 -37.53 -29.25
C SER A 239 0.32 -37.07 -30.10
N ASP A 240 0.46 -35.76 -30.34
CA ASP A 240 1.60 -35.24 -31.10
C ASP A 240 2.90 -35.48 -30.33
N ILE A 241 2.88 -35.20 -29.02
CA ILE A 241 4.02 -35.40 -28.12
C ILE A 241 4.37 -36.89 -28.05
N GLU A 242 3.40 -37.77 -27.89
CA GLU A 242 3.62 -39.23 -27.87
C GLU A 242 4.20 -39.77 -29.18
N SER A 243 3.91 -39.12 -30.31
CA SER A 243 4.37 -39.54 -31.63
C SER A 243 5.82 -39.13 -31.97
N ILE A 244 6.46 -38.30 -31.13
CA ILE A 244 7.83 -37.82 -31.34
C ILE A 244 8.77 -39.02 -31.51
N ALA A 245 9.50 -39.05 -32.62
CA ALA A 245 10.46 -40.11 -32.90
C ALA A 245 11.76 -39.86 -32.12
N LEU A 246 12.20 -40.85 -31.34
CA LEU A 246 13.43 -40.79 -30.56
C LEU A 246 14.60 -41.43 -31.33
N LYS A 247 14.39 -42.62 -31.86
CA LYS A 247 15.36 -43.39 -32.66
C LYS A 247 14.63 -44.14 -33.78
N SER A 248 15.37 -44.57 -34.80
CA SER A 248 14.84 -45.47 -35.83
C SER A 248 15.82 -46.62 -36.06
N VAL A 249 15.33 -47.85 -35.99
CA VAL A 249 16.11 -49.07 -36.26
C VAL A 249 15.45 -49.81 -37.41
N SER A 250 16.18 -49.97 -38.52
CA SER A 250 15.68 -50.67 -39.73
C SER A 250 14.32 -50.16 -40.24
N GLY A 251 14.05 -48.86 -40.10
CA GLY A 251 12.80 -48.22 -40.55
C GLY A 251 11.64 -48.28 -39.55
N VAL A 252 11.80 -48.92 -38.39
CA VAL A 252 10.82 -48.90 -37.30
C VAL A 252 11.19 -47.77 -36.33
N PRO A 253 10.34 -46.74 -36.16
CA PRO A 253 10.61 -45.65 -35.23
C PRO A 253 10.27 -46.08 -33.79
N LEU A 254 11.18 -45.80 -32.86
CA LEU A 254 10.91 -45.76 -31.44
C LEU A 254 10.31 -44.39 -31.11
N ARG A 255 9.09 -44.36 -30.58
CA ARG A 255 8.35 -43.14 -30.26
C ARG A 255 8.47 -42.79 -28.79
N LEU A 256 8.18 -41.54 -28.45
CA LEU A 256 8.15 -41.09 -27.06
C LEU A 256 7.11 -41.85 -26.24
N GLY A 257 5.94 -42.15 -26.81
CA GLY A 257 4.90 -42.95 -26.17
C GLY A 257 5.33 -44.39 -25.81
N ASP A 258 6.39 -44.91 -26.43
CA ASP A 258 6.91 -46.24 -26.11
C ASP A 258 7.68 -46.24 -24.78
N VAL A 259 8.28 -45.12 -24.40
CA VAL A 259 9.14 -44.98 -23.19
C VAL A 259 8.58 -44.05 -22.13
N ALA A 260 7.54 -43.27 -22.43
CA ALA A 260 6.95 -42.30 -21.52
C ALA A 260 5.43 -42.22 -21.69
N LYS A 261 4.74 -41.82 -20.62
CA LYS A 261 3.32 -41.44 -20.65
C LYS A 261 3.22 -39.93 -20.67
N VAL A 262 2.43 -39.36 -21.59
CA VAL A 262 2.19 -37.92 -21.63
C VAL A 262 0.84 -37.62 -20.97
N GLU A 263 0.83 -36.71 -20.01
CA GLU A 263 -0.39 -36.32 -19.29
C GLU A 263 -0.44 -34.80 -19.06
N ILE A 264 -1.65 -34.24 -19.06
CA ILE A 264 -1.88 -32.85 -18.71
C ILE A 264 -2.04 -32.77 -17.19
N VAL A 265 -1.19 -31.97 -16.55
CA VAL A 265 -1.13 -31.82 -15.10
C VAL A 265 -1.01 -30.35 -14.72
N PRO A 266 -1.37 -29.97 -13.49
CA PRO A 266 -1.06 -28.64 -13.00
C PRO A 266 0.46 -28.45 -12.85
N ASP A 267 0.93 -27.26 -13.22
CA ASP A 267 2.27 -26.78 -12.88
C ASP A 267 2.40 -26.53 -11.36
N GLU A 268 3.64 -26.35 -10.89
CA GLU A 268 3.93 -25.96 -9.53
C GLU A 268 3.24 -24.65 -9.16
N ARG A 269 2.54 -24.66 -8.02
CA ARG A 269 1.87 -23.46 -7.48
C ARG A 269 2.72 -22.81 -6.41
N ARG A 270 2.86 -21.50 -6.50
CA ARG A 270 3.44 -20.64 -5.45
C ARG A 270 2.45 -19.61 -4.89
N GLY A 271 1.20 -19.67 -5.36
CA GLY A 271 0.08 -18.85 -4.92
C GLY A 271 -1.23 -19.63 -4.97
N ILE A 272 -2.05 -19.49 -3.94
CA ILE A 272 -3.36 -20.14 -3.79
C ILE A 272 -4.36 -19.03 -3.50
N ALA A 273 -5.56 -19.13 -4.07
CA ALA A 273 -6.67 -18.24 -3.77
C ALA A 273 -7.90 -19.06 -3.37
N GLU A 274 -8.63 -18.61 -2.37
CA GLU A 274 -9.80 -19.26 -1.78
C GLU A 274 -10.93 -18.23 -1.60
N LEU A 275 -12.17 -18.67 -1.75
CA LEU A 275 -13.34 -17.83 -1.57
C LEU A 275 -14.31 -18.43 -0.54
N ASN A 276 -14.55 -17.68 0.53
CA ASN A 276 -15.56 -17.92 1.58
C ASN A 276 -15.45 -19.25 2.37
N GLY A 277 -14.33 -19.97 2.30
CA GLY A 277 -14.18 -21.29 2.91
C GLY A 277 -14.89 -22.42 2.14
N GLU A 278 -15.37 -22.16 0.92
CA GLU A 278 -16.12 -23.08 0.07
C GLU A 278 -15.24 -23.77 -0.99
N GLY A 279 -14.08 -23.20 -1.34
CA GLY A 279 -13.22 -23.77 -2.37
C GLY A 279 -12.15 -22.83 -2.92
N GLU A 280 -11.14 -23.43 -3.55
CA GLU A 280 -10.12 -22.69 -4.28
C GLU A 280 -10.70 -22.07 -5.56
N VAL A 281 -10.15 -20.93 -5.98
CA VAL A 281 -10.58 -20.18 -7.18
C VAL A 281 -9.38 -19.67 -7.99
N ALA A 282 -9.62 -19.23 -9.22
CA ALA A 282 -8.70 -18.36 -9.95
C ALA A 282 -9.13 -16.90 -9.72
N SER A 283 -8.18 -15.97 -9.69
CA SER A 283 -8.47 -14.58 -9.36
C SER A 283 -7.48 -13.62 -10.03
N GLY A 284 -7.87 -12.34 -10.08
CA GLY A 284 -7.08 -11.27 -10.66
C GLY A 284 -7.03 -10.05 -9.74
N ILE A 285 -5.87 -9.40 -9.71
CA ILE A 285 -5.60 -8.17 -8.97
C ILE A 285 -5.31 -7.08 -10.00
N VAL A 286 -6.05 -5.98 -9.95
CA VAL A 286 -5.84 -4.80 -10.80
C VAL A 286 -4.94 -3.82 -10.08
N LEU A 287 -3.77 -3.57 -10.67
CA LEU A 287 -2.79 -2.62 -10.15
C LEU A 287 -2.94 -1.29 -10.89
N GLN A 288 -3.23 -0.21 -10.15
CA GLN A 288 -3.19 1.14 -10.71
C GLN A 288 -1.76 1.58 -10.96
N ARG A 289 -1.58 2.39 -12.01
CA ARG A 289 -0.32 3.08 -12.28
C ARG A 289 -0.05 4.15 -11.24
N VAL A 290 1.23 4.36 -10.90
CA VAL A 290 1.64 5.46 -10.03
C VAL A 290 1.12 6.80 -10.58
N GLY A 291 0.47 7.59 -9.72
CA GLY A 291 -0.10 8.89 -10.07
C GLY A 291 -1.44 8.87 -10.83
N ALA A 292 -2.00 7.70 -11.14
CA ALA A 292 -3.34 7.59 -11.70
C ALA A 292 -4.44 7.83 -10.64
N ASN A 293 -5.65 8.17 -11.09
CA ASN A 293 -6.82 8.30 -10.22
C ASN A 293 -7.41 6.90 -9.93
N ALA A 294 -7.37 6.48 -8.66
CA ALA A 294 -7.85 5.17 -8.23
C ALA A 294 -9.32 4.93 -8.62
N LEU A 295 -10.21 5.89 -8.36
CA LEU A 295 -11.64 5.76 -8.66
C LEU A 295 -11.88 5.54 -10.16
N THR A 296 -11.26 6.36 -11.01
CA THR A 296 -11.38 6.24 -12.47
C THR A 296 -10.80 4.93 -13.00
N VAL A 297 -9.67 4.48 -12.46
CA VAL A 297 -9.08 3.18 -12.84
C VAL A 297 -10.00 2.02 -12.48
N ILE A 298 -10.62 2.06 -11.31
CA ILE A 298 -11.59 1.03 -10.87
C ILE A 298 -12.83 1.06 -11.76
N GLU A 299 -13.38 2.23 -12.08
CA GLU A 299 -14.52 2.38 -12.98
C GLU A 299 -14.22 1.81 -14.37
N ASN A 300 -13.07 2.18 -14.96
CA ASN A 300 -12.63 1.66 -16.26
C ASN A 300 -12.42 0.14 -16.24
N ALA A 301 -11.89 -0.40 -15.14
CA ALA A 301 -11.71 -1.84 -14.96
C ALA A 301 -13.07 -2.56 -14.85
N LYS A 302 -14.02 -2.01 -14.07
CA LYS A 302 -15.39 -2.54 -13.94
C LYS A 302 -16.13 -2.53 -15.28
N GLU A 303 -16.01 -1.44 -16.05
CA GLU A 303 -16.59 -1.34 -17.39
C GLU A 303 -15.99 -2.41 -18.32
N SER A 304 -14.66 -2.54 -18.34
CA SER A 304 -13.97 -3.56 -19.15
C SER A 304 -14.38 -4.99 -18.76
N LEU A 305 -14.59 -5.26 -17.47
CA LEU A 305 -15.08 -6.54 -16.97
C LEU A 305 -16.52 -6.83 -17.40
N ALA A 306 -17.41 -5.84 -17.31
CA ALA A 306 -18.81 -5.96 -17.73
C ALA A 306 -18.95 -6.16 -19.24
N GLU A 307 -18.07 -5.55 -20.05
CA GLU A 307 -18.04 -5.76 -21.50
C GLU A 307 -17.69 -7.20 -21.87
N ILE A 308 -16.69 -7.80 -21.20
CA ILE A 308 -16.25 -9.16 -21.51
C ILE A 308 -17.12 -10.23 -20.89
N GLU A 309 -17.91 -9.93 -19.86
CA GLU A 309 -18.72 -10.91 -19.12
C GLU A 309 -19.59 -11.74 -20.06
N ARG A 310 -20.18 -11.12 -21.10
CA ARG A 310 -20.99 -11.80 -22.12
C ARG A 310 -20.20 -12.70 -23.08
N SER A 311 -18.88 -12.53 -23.15
CA SER A 311 -17.98 -13.32 -23.99
C SER A 311 -17.32 -14.48 -23.24
N LEU A 312 -17.49 -14.55 -21.92
CA LEU A 312 -16.99 -15.65 -21.11
C LEU A 312 -17.79 -16.93 -21.35
N PRO A 313 -17.20 -18.11 -21.07
CA PRO A 313 -17.94 -19.37 -21.14
C PRO A 313 -19.20 -19.34 -20.26
N GLU A 314 -20.25 -20.05 -20.69
CA GLU A 314 -21.51 -20.15 -19.96
C GLU A 314 -21.26 -20.57 -18.50
N GLY A 315 -21.96 -19.92 -17.55
CA GLY A 315 -21.80 -20.17 -16.12
C GLY A 315 -20.56 -19.56 -15.46
N THR A 316 -19.72 -18.80 -16.19
CA THR A 316 -18.59 -18.05 -15.63
C THR A 316 -19.04 -16.68 -15.10
N GLU A 317 -18.73 -16.39 -13.85
CA GLU A 317 -19.01 -15.13 -13.19
C GLU A 317 -17.72 -14.50 -12.63
N ILE A 318 -17.64 -13.17 -12.67
CA ILE A 318 -16.54 -12.41 -12.07
C ILE A 318 -17.05 -11.72 -10.80
N VAL A 319 -16.63 -12.22 -9.65
CA VAL A 319 -17.09 -11.75 -8.33
C VAL A 319 -16.07 -10.77 -7.75
N PRO A 320 -16.44 -9.52 -7.43
CA PRO A 320 -15.54 -8.59 -6.73
C PRO A 320 -15.24 -9.08 -5.31
N VAL A 321 -13.96 -9.18 -4.97
CA VAL A 321 -13.50 -9.58 -3.62
C VAL A 321 -12.80 -8.46 -2.86
N TYR A 322 -12.39 -7.38 -3.55
CA TYR A 322 -11.93 -6.14 -2.93
C TYR A 322 -12.19 -4.97 -3.86
N ASP A 323 -12.76 -3.90 -3.33
CA ASP A 323 -13.12 -2.71 -4.10
C ASP A 323 -12.85 -1.44 -3.30
N ARG A 324 -11.76 -0.73 -3.66
CA ARG A 324 -11.38 0.52 -2.98
C ARG A 324 -12.36 1.67 -3.26
N SER A 325 -13.18 1.61 -4.33
CA SER A 325 -14.11 2.71 -4.66
C SER A 325 -15.11 2.95 -3.54
N LYS A 326 -15.55 1.88 -2.85
CA LYS A 326 -16.45 1.96 -1.69
C LYS A 326 -15.90 2.85 -0.57
N LEU A 327 -14.61 2.75 -0.26
CA LEU A 327 -13.96 3.60 0.75
C LEU A 327 -13.87 5.06 0.29
N ILE A 328 -13.54 5.29 -0.99
CA ILE A 328 -13.45 6.62 -1.58
C ILE A 328 -14.82 7.31 -1.54
N GLU A 329 -15.88 6.62 -1.96
CA GLU A 329 -17.24 7.12 -1.97
C GLU A 329 -17.76 7.41 -0.55
N ALA A 330 -17.50 6.52 0.41
CA ALA A 330 -17.86 6.72 1.81
C ALA A 330 -17.15 7.94 2.44
N ALA A 331 -15.87 8.15 2.10
CA ALA A 331 -15.12 9.31 2.53
C ALA A 331 -15.70 10.62 1.95
N ILE A 332 -16.08 10.62 0.67
CA ILE A 332 -16.72 11.77 0.00
C ILE A 332 -18.09 12.06 0.63
N GLU A 333 -18.89 11.03 0.90
CA GLU A 333 -20.20 11.18 1.52
C GLU A 333 -20.10 11.73 2.94
N THR A 334 -19.13 11.24 3.73
CA THR A 334 -18.83 11.77 5.06
C THR A 334 -18.50 13.26 4.99
N LEU A 335 -17.58 13.66 4.12
CA LEU A 335 -17.25 15.08 3.93
C LEU A 335 -18.48 15.90 3.54
N LYS A 336 -19.28 15.42 2.58
CA LYS A 336 -20.47 16.12 2.11
C LYS A 336 -21.47 16.32 3.24
N SER A 337 -21.69 15.30 4.08
CA SER A 337 -22.55 15.40 5.27
C SER A 337 -21.99 16.42 6.25
N THR A 338 -20.71 16.31 6.62
CA THR A 338 -20.06 17.22 7.56
C THR A 338 -20.10 18.67 7.07
N LEU A 339 -19.85 18.93 5.79
CA LEU A 339 -19.92 20.27 5.21
C LEU A 339 -21.33 20.85 5.27
N VAL A 340 -22.35 20.04 5.01
CA VAL A 340 -23.76 20.45 5.11
C VAL A 340 -24.14 20.71 6.57
N GLU A 341 -23.76 19.82 7.48
CA GLU A 341 -24.01 19.95 8.93
C GLU A 341 -23.35 21.21 9.48
N GLU A 342 -22.06 21.42 9.21
CA GLU A 342 -21.33 22.62 9.62
C GLU A 342 -21.97 23.89 9.05
N SER A 343 -22.32 23.88 7.75
CA SER A 343 -23.00 25.02 7.11
C SER A 343 -24.35 25.34 7.78
N ILE A 344 -25.13 24.32 8.16
CA ILE A 344 -26.40 24.47 8.87
C ILE A 344 -26.18 24.99 10.29
N VAL A 345 -25.25 24.41 11.04
CA VAL A 345 -24.93 24.83 12.42
C VAL A 345 -24.48 26.29 12.42
N VAL A 346 -23.59 26.66 11.51
CA VAL A 346 -23.11 28.03 11.34
C VAL A 346 -24.22 28.98 10.96
N ALA A 347 -25.07 28.60 10.01
CA ALA A 347 -26.24 29.38 9.62
C ALA A 347 -27.16 29.62 10.84
N LEU A 348 -27.45 28.56 11.60
CA LEU A 348 -28.32 28.62 12.77
C LEU A 348 -27.73 29.52 13.86
N VAL A 349 -26.46 29.32 14.23
CA VAL A 349 -25.76 30.15 15.21
C VAL A 349 -25.79 31.62 14.78
N THR A 350 -25.44 31.91 13.52
CA THR A 350 -25.41 33.28 12.99
C THR A 350 -26.81 33.92 12.97
N ILE A 351 -27.85 33.17 12.60
CA ILE A 351 -29.25 33.65 12.61
C ILE A 351 -29.70 33.95 14.05
N VAL A 352 -29.40 33.07 14.99
CA VAL A 352 -29.81 33.22 16.41
C VAL A 352 -29.14 34.43 17.04
N PHE A 353 -27.86 34.67 16.80
CA PHE A 353 -27.14 35.82 17.38
C PHE A 353 -27.52 37.15 16.71
N LEU A 354 -27.69 37.18 15.39
CA LEU A 354 -27.96 38.41 14.64
C LEU A 354 -29.46 38.73 14.45
N LEU A 355 -30.37 37.76 14.68
CA LEU A 355 -31.81 37.85 14.39
C LEU A 355 -32.14 38.40 12.98
N HIS A 356 -31.24 38.17 12.01
CA HIS A 356 -31.35 38.69 10.66
C HIS A 356 -30.82 37.69 9.63
N VAL A 357 -31.75 36.93 9.01
CA VAL A 357 -31.44 35.83 8.09
C VAL A 357 -30.55 36.26 6.91
N ARG A 358 -30.78 37.47 6.36
CA ARG A 358 -29.98 37.95 5.23
C ARG A 358 -28.52 38.24 5.60
N SER A 359 -28.25 38.54 6.87
CA SER A 359 -26.88 38.73 7.35
C SER A 359 -26.16 37.39 7.44
N ALA A 360 -26.86 36.33 7.88
CA ALA A 360 -26.33 34.98 7.88
C ALA A 360 -26.00 34.47 6.47
N LEU A 361 -26.79 34.85 5.45
CA LEU A 361 -26.50 34.50 4.05
C LEU A 361 -25.14 35.02 3.56
N VAL A 362 -24.60 36.11 4.11
CA VAL A 362 -23.27 36.61 3.75
C VAL A 362 -22.19 35.59 4.14
N ALA A 363 -22.26 35.07 5.37
CA ALA A 363 -21.33 34.06 5.87
C ALA A 363 -21.51 32.71 5.14
N ILE A 364 -22.77 32.33 4.87
CA ILE A 364 -23.10 31.08 4.15
C ILE A 364 -22.59 31.10 2.71
N ILE A 365 -22.70 32.22 1.99
CA ILE A 365 -22.24 32.31 0.59
C ILE A 365 -20.71 32.34 0.50
N MET A 366 -20.03 32.92 1.49
CA MET A 366 -18.56 32.97 1.51
C MET A 366 -17.94 31.58 1.54
N LEU A 367 -18.53 30.65 2.31
CA LEU A 367 -17.95 29.32 2.55
C LEU A 367 -17.80 28.49 1.26
N PRO A 368 -18.85 28.26 0.43
CA PRO A 368 -18.71 27.54 -0.83
C PRO A 368 -17.71 28.20 -1.78
N VAL A 369 -17.67 29.54 -1.85
CA VAL A 369 -16.72 30.26 -2.71
C VAL A 369 -15.29 30.04 -2.23
N GLY A 370 -15.02 30.13 -0.93
CA GLY A 370 -13.70 29.89 -0.36
C GLY A 370 -13.20 28.45 -0.61
N ILE A 371 -14.09 27.47 -0.45
CA ILE A 371 -13.79 26.06 -0.73
C ILE A 371 -13.52 25.83 -2.22
N LEU A 372 -14.33 26.39 -3.11
CA LEU A 372 -14.13 26.29 -4.56
C LEU A 372 -12.80 26.92 -5.00
N MET A 373 -12.41 28.04 -4.39
CA MET A 373 -11.09 28.64 -4.61
C MET A 373 -9.95 27.75 -4.11
N ALA A 374 -10.13 27.04 -2.99
CA ALA A 374 -9.14 26.08 -2.51
C ALA A 374 -8.98 24.90 -3.50
N PHE A 375 -10.08 24.34 -4.01
CA PHE A 375 -10.03 23.29 -5.05
C PHE A 375 -9.36 23.79 -6.35
N ALA A 376 -9.63 25.03 -6.76
CA ALA A 376 -8.95 25.62 -7.91
C ALA A 376 -7.42 25.70 -7.68
N ALA A 377 -6.98 26.10 -6.49
CA ALA A 377 -5.56 26.12 -6.11
C ALA A 377 -4.94 24.72 -6.07
N MET A 378 -5.66 23.72 -5.53
CA MET A 378 -5.22 22.32 -5.55
C MET A 378 -4.95 21.84 -6.97
N LYS A 379 -5.87 22.11 -7.90
CA LYS A 379 -5.71 21.72 -9.30
C LYS A 379 -4.51 22.39 -9.97
N LEU A 380 -4.28 23.67 -9.69
CA LEU A 380 -3.12 24.41 -10.24
C LEU A 380 -1.78 23.83 -9.77
N LEU A 381 -1.74 23.20 -8.59
CA LEU A 381 -0.55 22.61 -8.00
C LEU A 381 -0.47 21.08 -8.16
N GLY A 382 -1.44 20.46 -8.85
CA GLY A 382 -1.48 19.02 -9.09
C GLY A 382 -1.76 18.19 -7.82
N LEU A 383 -2.40 18.76 -6.81
CA LEU A 383 -2.75 18.04 -5.57
C LEU A 383 -4.08 17.31 -5.74
N GLY A 384 -4.09 16.00 -5.49
CA GLY A 384 -5.32 15.19 -5.51
C GLY A 384 -6.27 15.46 -4.33
N SER A 385 -7.50 15.01 -4.49
CA SER A 385 -8.55 15.06 -3.47
C SER A 385 -8.66 13.71 -2.74
N ASN A 386 -8.34 13.72 -1.46
CA ASN A 386 -8.36 12.58 -0.54
C ASN A 386 -8.80 12.99 0.87
N ILE A 387 -9.02 12.02 1.77
CA ILE A 387 -9.49 12.26 3.15
C ILE A 387 -8.66 13.34 3.86
N MET A 388 -7.34 13.33 3.72
CA MET A 388 -6.45 14.30 4.40
C MET A 388 -6.61 15.71 3.83
N SER A 389 -6.62 15.84 2.50
CA SER A 389 -6.84 17.13 1.84
C SER A 389 -8.25 17.70 2.15
N LEU A 390 -9.27 16.84 2.20
CA LEU A 390 -10.65 17.22 2.50
C LEU A 390 -10.81 17.58 3.98
N GLY A 391 -10.16 16.85 4.88
CA GLY A 391 -10.08 17.17 6.30
C GLY A 391 -9.43 18.53 6.57
N GLY A 392 -8.43 18.92 5.78
CA GLY A 392 -7.85 20.27 5.85
C GLY A 392 -8.87 21.38 5.51
N ILE A 393 -9.78 21.12 4.56
CA ILE A 393 -10.89 22.03 4.25
C ILE A 393 -11.91 22.04 5.41
N ALA A 394 -12.26 20.88 5.96
CA ALA A 394 -13.18 20.79 7.10
C ALA A 394 -12.67 21.58 8.32
N ILE A 395 -11.41 21.38 8.71
CA ILE A 395 -10.76 22.14 9.79
C ILE A 395 -10.76 23.65 9.49
N ALA A 396 -10.63 24.03 8.21
CA ALA A 396 -10.62 25.42 7.80
C ALA A 396 -11.99 26.10 7.94
N ILE A 397 -13.10 25.37 7.76
CA ILE A 397 -14.45 25.95 7.70
C ILE A 397 -14.76 26.85 8.90
N GLY A 398 -14.54 26.36 10.12
CA GLY A 398 -14.79 27.13 11.34
C GLY A 398 -14.05 28.47 11.38
N ALA A 399 -12.78 28.48 10.98
CA ALA A 399 -11.96 29.70 10.95
C ALA A 399 -12.28 30.62 9.76
N MET A 400 -12.74 30.07 8.62
CA MET A 400 -13.12 30.89 7.45
C MET A 400 -14.32 31.78 7.75
N ILE A 401 -15.31 31.23 8.45
CA ILE A 401 -16.57 31.90 8.74
C ILE A 401 -16.38 33.00 9.79
N ASP A 402 -15.48 32.82 10.76
CA ASP A 402 -15.25 33.77 11.86
C ASP A 402 -14.99 35.20 11.33
N ALA A 403 -14.17 35.33 10.29
CA ALA A 403 -13.89 36.62 9.68
C ALA A 403 -15.14 37.30 9.07
N ALA A 404 -16.06 36.52 8.49
CA ALA A 404 -17.34 37.07 8.03
C ALA A 404 -18.23 37.48 9.21
N ILE A 405 -18.38 36.62 10.23
CA ILE A 405 -19.22 36.89 11.39
C ILE A 405 -18.77 38.16 12.11
N VAL A 406 -17.48 38.30 12.42
CA VAL A 406 -16.93 39.47 13.12
C VAL A 406 -17.16 40.75 12.31
N THR A 407 -16.97 40.71 10.98
CA THR A 407 -17.21 41.86 10.11
C THR A 407 -18.70 42.24 10.07
N ILE A 408 -19.58 41.24 10.00
CA ILE A 408 -21.04 41.42 9.98
C ILE A 408 -21.52 41.98 11.33
N GLU A 409 -21.05 41.43 12.45
CA GLU A 409 -21.41 41.90 13.79
C GLU A 409 -20.97 43.36 13.99
N ASN A 410 -19.72 43.70 13.63
CA ASN A 410 -19.23 45.07 13.73
C ASN A 410 -20.11 46.04 12.91
N ALA A 411 -20.54 45.61 11.72
CA ALA A 411 -21.46 46.38 10.89
C ALA A 411 -22.85 46.54 11.50
N HIS A 412 -23.41 45.53 12.17
CA HIS A 412 -24.69 45.68 12.88
C HIS A 412 -24.58 46.71 14.00
N LYS A 413 -23.50 46.68 14.80
CA LYS A 413 -23.29 47.68 15.87
C LYS A 413 -23.13 49.09 15.32
N HIS A 414 -22.44 49.25 14.19
CA HIS A 414 -22.27 50.54 13.53
C HIS A 414 -23.60 51.07 12.96
N LEU A 415 -24.45 50.19 12.42
CA LEU A 415 -25.78 50.58 11.92
C LEU A 415 -26.76 50.90 13.05
N GLU A 416 -26.68 50.23 14.20
CA GLU A 416 -27.48 50.55 15.39
C GLU A 416 -27.13 51.94 15.95
N ARG A 417 -25.85 52.32 15.93
CA ARG A 417 -25.34 53.60 16.47
C ARG A 417 -25.40 54.76 15.47
N ALA A 418 -25.76 54.51 14.20
CA ALA A 418 -25.72 55.53 13.16
C ALA A 418 -26.84 56.58 13.34
N PRO A 419 -26.56 57.89 13.15
CA PRO A 419 -27.59 58.92 13.16
C PRO A 419 -28.64 58.72 12.07
N PRO A 420 -29.92 59.05 12.31
CA PRO A 420 -30.97 58.95 11.30
C PRO A 420 -30.63 59.84 10.09
N GLY A 421 -30.49 59.23 8.90
CA GLY A 421 -30.20 59.91 7.63
C GLY A 421 -28.80 59.69 7.05
N LYS A 422 -27.86 59.04 7.77
CA LYS A 422 -26.53 58.75 7.21
C LYS A 422 -26.60 57.64 6.13
N PRO A 423 -25.87 57.75 4.99
CA PRO A 423 -25.88 56.73 3.95
C PRO A 423 -25.41 55.37 4.46
N ARG A 424 -26.26 54.34 4.36
CA ARG A 424 -25.98 52.96 4.83
C ARG A 424 -24.65 52.41 4.31
N ILE A 425 -24.33 52.65 3.04
CA ILE A 425 -23.12 52.16 2.38
C ILE A 425 -21.87 52.73 3.07
N GLU A 426 -21.89 54.00 3.45
CA GLU A 426 -20.76 54.65 4.12
C GLU A 426 -20.54 54.08 5.53
N VAL A 427 -21.64 53.78 6.25
CA VAL A 427 -21.58 53.13 7.58
C VAL A 427 -21.02 51.71 7.48
N LEU A 428 -21.47 50.93 6.50
CA LEU A 428 -20.99 49.57 6.24
C LEU A 428 -19.50 49.53 5.85
N ILE A 429 -19.08 50.45 4.97
CA ILE A 429 -17.66 50.57 4.59
C ILE A 429 -16.83 50.92 5.82
N LYS A 430 -17.25 51.91 6.62
CA LYS A 430 -16.52 52.30 7.83
C LYS A 430 -16.34 51.12 8.80
N ALA A 431 -17.42 50.37 9.05
CA ALA A 431 -17.38 49.20 9.92
C ALA A 431 -16.43 48.10 9.38
N ALA A 432 -16.48 47.82 8.08
CA ALA A 432 -15.59 46.83 7.46
C ALA A 432 -14.12 47.30 7.47
N THR A 433 -13.85 48.60 7.26
CA THR A 433 -12.48 49.15 7.26
C THR A 433 -11.82 49.16 8.65
N GLU A 434 -12.61 49.15 9.72
CA GLU A 434 -12.09 49.13 11.10
C GLU A 434 -11.52 47.76 11.48
N VAL A 435 -12.27 46.68 11.22
CA VAL A 435 -11.88 45.32 11.60
C VAL A 435 -11.13 44.56 10.50
N GLY A 436 -11.31 44.96 9.24
CA GLY A 436 -10.76 44.27 8.08
C GLY A 436 -9.25 44.04 8.12
N PRO A 437 -8.40 45.04 8.45
CA PRO A 437 -6.97 44.83 8.60
C PRO A 437 -6.62 43.80 9.68
N ALA A 438 -7.24 43.88 10.86
CA ALA A 438 -6.97 42.97 11.97
C ALA A 438 -7.36 41.52 11.64
N LEU A 439 -8.52 41.32 11.00
CA LEU A 439 -9.00 40.00 10.56
C LEU A 439 -8.10 39.42 9.47
N PHE A 440 -7.68 40.23 8.50
CA PHE A 440 -6.75 39.79 7.45
C PHE A 440 -5.42 39.31 8.04
N PHE A 441 -4.83 40.07 8.97
CA PHE A 441 -3.59 39.65 9.64
C PHE A 441 -3.79 38.42 10.53
N SER A 442 -4.93 38.30 11.21
CA SER A 442 -5.27 37.11 12.00
C SER A 442 -5.32 35.84 11.14
N LEU A 443 -6.04 35.88 10.01
CA LEU A 443 -6.10 34.76 9.07
C LEU A 443 -4.73 34.43 8.45
N LEU A 444 -3.90 35.44 8.20
CA LEU A 444 -2.53 35.23 7.73
C LEU A 444 -1.67 34.52 8.79
N ILE A 445 -1.80 34.89 10.07
CA ILE A 445 -1.12 34.18 11.18
C ILE A 445 -1.58 32.72 11.24
N ILE A 446 -2.89 32.46 11.11
CA ILE A 446 -3.45 31.09 11.06
C ILE A 446 -2.92 30.30 9.85
N THR A 447 -2.65 30.98 8.74
CA THR A 447 -2.07 30.36 7.54
C THR A 447 -0.62 29.98 7.80
N VAL A 448 0.17 30.93 8.34
CA VAL A 448 1.59 30.75 8.61
C VAL A 448 1.87 29.77 9.75
N SER A 449 0.96 29.63 10.71
CA SER A 449 1.11 28.66 11.81
C SER A 449 1.11 27.21 11.35
N PHE A 450 0.67 26.92 10.12
CA PHE A 450 0.70 25.58 9.51
C PHE A 450 1.93 25.36 8.62
N LEU A 451 2.77 26.39 8.43
CA LEU A 451 4.03 26.27 7.70
C LEU A 451 4.94 25.13 8.23
N PRO A 452 4.99 24.82 9.54
CA PRO A 452 5.70 23.65 10.04
C PRO A 452 5.47 22.35 9.31
N ILE A 453 4.22 22.10 8.93
CA ILE A 453 3.81 20.79 8.44
C ILE A 453 4.44 20.52 7.07
N PHE A 454 4.72 21.56 6.27
CA PHE A 454 5.42 21.42 5.00
C PHE A 454 6.90 21.06 5.13
N THR A 455 7.46 21.12 6.34
CA THR A 455 8.86 20.74 6.59
C THR A 455 9.01 19.29 7.03
N LEU A 456 7.89 18.58 7.21
CA LEU A 456 7.87 17.14 7.43
C LEU A 456 8.27 16.42 6.14
N GLU A 457 9.06 15.36 6.28
CA GLU A 457 9.64 14.61 5.15
C GLU A 457 8.93 13.26 5.00
N SER A 458 9.23 12.48 3.95
CA SER A 458 8.79 11.09 3.78
C SER A 458 7.28 10.86 3.99
N GLN A 459 6.92 9.82 4.74
CA GLN A 459 5.54 9.39 4.94
C GLN A 459 4.71 10.44 5.69
N GLU A 460 5.25 11.04 6.77
CA GLU A 460 4.58 12.08 7.54
C GLU A 460 4.31 13.34 6.69
N GLY A 461 5.26 13.72 5.83
CA GLY A 461 5.11 14.84 4.88
C GLY A 461 4.05 14.55 3.82
N ARG A 462 4.04 13.35 3.22
CA ARG A 462 3.03 12.94 2.23
C ARG A 462 1.63 12.83 2.82
N LEU A 463 1.51 12.41 4.08
CA LEU A 463 0.23 12.28 4.77
C LEU A 463 -0.37 13.64 5.14
N PHE A 464 0.41 14.51 5.80
CA PHE A 464 -0.09 15.78 6.33
C PHE A 464 0.11 16.98 5.40
N GLY A 465 0.96 16.88 4.38
CA GLY A 465 1.18 17.92 3.38
C GLY A 465 -0.10 18.35 2.65
N PRO A 466 -0.89 17.42 2.07
CA PRO A 466 -2.16 17.75 1.43
C PRO A 466 -3.13 18.46 2.39
N LEU A 467 -3.22 18.02 3.64
CA LEU A 467 -4.03 18.66 4.68
C LEU A 467 -3.59 20.10 4.94
N ALA A 468 -2.28 20.32 5.07
CA ALA A 468 -1.72 21.66 5.29
C ALA A 468 -1.93 22.57 4.07
N PHE A 469 -1.79 22.06 2.84
CA PHE A 469 -2.04 22.80 1.61
C PHE A 469 -3.49 23.27 1.50
N THR A 470 -4.45 22.36 1.64
CA THR A 470 -5.86 22.70 1.47
C THR A 470 -6.35 23.65 2.55
N LYS A 471 -5.94 23.44 3.80
CA LYS A 471 -6.22 24.37 4.90
C LYS A 471 -5.62 25.75 4.63
N THR A 472 -4.38 25.80 4.13
CA THR A 472 -3.70 27.04 3.74
C THR A 472 -4.42 27.77 2.62
N PHE A 473 -4.84 27.06 1.56
CA PHE A 473 -5.58 27.67 0.45
C PHE A 473 -6.97 28.15 0.87
N ALA A 474 -7.66 27.37 1.71
CA ALA A 474 -8.94 27.76 2.27
C ALA A 474 -8.82 29.03 3.13
N MET A 475 -7.81 29.10 4.01
CA MET A 475 -7.52 30.30 4.82
C MET A 475 -7.12 31.51 3.97
N ALA A 476 -6.26 31.32 2.97
CA ALA A 476 -5.86 32.38 2.06
C ALA A 476 -7.04 32.90 1.22
N ALA A 477 -7.90 31.99 0.73
CA ALA A 477 -9.13 32.35 0.05
C ALA A 477 -10.08 33.11 0.98
N ALA A 478 -10.27 32.65 2.21
CA ALA A 478 -11.09 33.35 3.20
C ALA A 478 -10.55 34.73 3.55
N ALA A 479 -9.23 34.87 3.70
CA ALA A 479 -8.59 36.17 3.93
C ALA A 479 -8.86 37.13 2.77
N LEU A 480 -8.72 36.67 1.52
CA LEU A 480 -9.02 37.46 0.33
C LEU A 480 -10.51 37.82 0.24
N LEU A 481 -11.41 36.86 0.47
CA LEU A 481 -12.86 37.06 0.41
C LEU A 481 -13.36 37.98 1.52
N SER A 482 -12.73 37.95 2.71
CA SER A 482 -13.09 38.80 3.85
C SER A 482 -12.91 40.30 3.56
N VAL A 483 -11.95 40.65 2.70
CA VAL A 483 -11.68 42.05 2.31
C VAL A 483 -12.27 42.44 0.95
N THR A 484 -12.83 41.47 0.21
CA THR A 484 -13.41 41.69 -1.14
C THR A 484 -14.91 41.35 -1.20
N LEU A 485 -15.26 40.07 -1.19
CA LEU A 485 -16.63 39.56 -1.36
C LEU A 485 -17.51 39.89 -0.16
N VAL A 486 -17.02 39.74 1.07
CA VAL A 486 -17.81 39.98 2.30
C VAL A 486 -18.32 41.43 2.36
N PRO A 487 -17.48 42.48 2.18
CA PRO A 487 -17.96 43.86 2.12
C PRO A 487 -18.99 44.12 1.01
N ALA A 488 -18.80 43.51 -0.17
CA ALA A 488 -19.73 43.63 -1.29
C ALA A 488 -21.09 42.98 -0.99
N LEU A 489 -21.09 41.75 -0.45
CA LEU A 489 -22.28 41.03 -0.01
C LEU A 489 -22.99 41.76 1.12
N MET A 490 -22.27 42.38 2.05
CA MET A 490 -22.86 43.20 3.12
C MET A 490 -23.66 44.38 2.57
N VAL A 491 -23.13 45.10 1.57
CA VAL A 491 -23.85 46.19 0.90
C VAL A 491 -25.15 45.69 0.24
N MET A 492 -25.12 44.49 -0.33
CA MET A 492 -26.29 43.90 -0.98
C MET A 492 -27.33 43.35 0.01
N LEU A 493 -26.91 42.54 0.99
CA LEU A 493 -27.78 41.69 1.81
C LEU A 493 -28.16 42.27 3.16
N VAL A 494 -27.32 43.13 3.76
CA VAL A 494 -27.61 43.77 5.07
C VAL A 494 -28.57 44.96 4.87
N ARG A 495 -29.82 44.64 4.50
CA ARG A 495 -30.93 45.59 4.27
C ARG A 495 -32.12 45.23 5.13
N GLY A 496 -32.72 46.22 5.78
CA GLY A 496 -33.94 46.07 6.58
C GLY A 496 -33.81 46.71 7.95
N ARG A 497 -34.74 46.40 8.86
CA ARG A 497 -34.65 46.80 10.26
C ARG A 497 -33.71 45.85 10.98
N ILE A 498 -32.57 46.37 11.42
CA ILE A 498 -31.63 45.65 12.27
C ILE A 498 -32.13 45.73 13.71
N VAL A 499 -32.30 44.57 14.33
CA VAL A 499 -32.74 44.49 15.73
C VAL A 499 -31.54 44.80 16.63
N PRO A 500 -31.67 45.74 17.58
CA PRO A 500 -30.62 46.01 18.56
C PRO A 500 -30.22 44.79 19.38
N GLU A 501 -28.93 44.63 19.68
CA GLU A 501 -28.37 43.47 20.38
C GLU A 501 -29.05 43.19 21.74
N HIS A 502 -29.37 44.25 22.48
CA HIS A 502 -30.01 44.17 23.80
C HIS A 502 -31.46 43.64 23.78
N ARG A 503 -32.08 43.60 22.60
CA ARG A 503 -33.40 42.99 22.39
C ARG A 503 -33.32 41.50 22.08
N ASN A 504 -32.15 40.98 21.72
CA ASN A 504 -31.96 39.54 21.58
C ASN A 504 -31.96 38.91 22.99
N PRO A 505 -32.92 38.03 23.32
CA PRO A 505 -33.03 37.44 24.65
C PRO A 505 -31.78 36.62 25.02
N LEU A 506 -31.14 35.97 24.04
CA LEU A 506 -29.95 35.17 24.25
C LEU A 506 -28.75 36.07 24.61
N ASN A 507 -28.51 37.12 23.83
CA ASN A 507 -27.40 38.05 24.09
C ASN A 507 -27.57 38.75 25.44
N ARG A 508 -28.80 39.13 25.80
CA ARG A 508 -29.10 39.72 27.11
C ARG A 508 -28.77 38.77 28.26
N LEU A 509 -29.12 37.50 28.14
CA LEU A 509 -28.81 36.47 29.14
C LEU A 509 -27.30 36.26 29.26
N LEU A 510 -26.61 36.06 28.13
CA LEU A 510 -25.15 35.81 28.10
C LEU A 510 -24.36 37.01 28.63
N ILE A 511 -24.71 38.24 28.24
CA ILE A 511 -24.08 39.46 28.77
C ILE A 511 -24.39 39.61 30.27
N GLY A 512 -25.62 39.29 30.69
CA GLY A 512 -26.03 39.30 32.09
C GLY A 512 -25.22 38.33 32.95
N LEU A 513 -24.85 37.17 32.40
CA LEU A 513 -24.00 36.17 33.06
C LEU A 513 -22.51 36.56 33.01
N TYR A 514 -22.04 37.12 31.90
CA TYR A 514 -20.63 37.47 31.69
C TYR A 514 -20.19 38.69 32.52
N ARG A 515 -21.03 39.73 32.61
CA ARG A 515 -20.72 40.99 33.34
C ARG A 515 -20.31 40.80 34.81
N PRO A 516 -21.01 40.00 35.65
CA PRO A 516 -20.57 39.78 37.03
C PRO A 516 -19.26 38.99 37.09
N VAL A 517 -19.04 38.04 36.17
CA VAL A 517 -17.80 37.24 36.10
C VAL A 517 -16.61 38.14 35.81
N ILE A 518 -16.67 38.98 34.76
CA ILE A 518 -15.56 39.88 34.44
C ILE A 518 -15.34 40.93 35.53
N ALA A 519 -16.41 41.43 36.16
CA ALA A 519 -16.28 42.35 37.29
C ALA A 519 -15.59 41.68 38.50
N GLY A 520 -15.86 40.39 38.73
CA GLY A 520 -15.16 39.58 39.75
C GLY A 520 -13.68 39.37 39.41
N VAL A 521 -13.38 38.98 38.16
CA VAL A 521 -12.01 38.79 37.65
C VAL A 521 -11.19 40.07 37.76
N LEU A 522 -11.76 41.22 37.38
CA LEU A 522 -11.06 42.52 37.46
C LEU A 522 -10.78 42.96 38.91
N LYS A 523 -11.64 42.61 39.86
CA LYS A 523 -11.42 42.87 41.30
C LYS A 523 -10.33 41.97 41.89
N ALA A 524 -10.25 40.72 41.44
CA ALA A 524 -9.33 39.70 41.95
C ALA A 524 -8.20 39.36 40.95
N LYS A 525 -7.68 40.35 40.21
CA LYS A 525 -6.74 40.17 39.09
C LYS A 525 -5.55 39.25 39.39
N THR A 526 -4.91 39.41 40.56
CA THR A 526 -3.75 38.60 40.96
C THR A 526 -4.15 37.14 41.21
N PHE A 527 -5.32 36.93 41.84
CA PHE A 527 -5.86 35.60 42.07
C PHE A 527 -6.23 34.91 40.75
N THR A 528 -6.81 35.63 39.79
CA THR A 528 -7.13 35.05 38.47
C THR A 528 -5.87 34.62 37.70
N ILE A 529 -4.80 35.42 37.73
CA ILE A 529 -3.53 35.04 37.09
C ILE A 529 -2.92 33.80 37.78
N LEU A 530 -2.93 33.75 39.12
CA LEU A 530 -2.46 32.59 39.87
C LEU A 530 -3.27 31.33 39.53
N LEU A 531 -4.60 31.46 39.41
CA LEU A 531 -5.47 30.35 39.03
C LEU A 531 -5.16 29.86 37.60
N ALA A 532 -4.91 30.78 36.66
CA ALA A 532 -4.52 30.43 35.31
C ALA A 532 -3.18 29.68 35.28
N ILE A 533 -2.17 30.16 36.02
CA ILE A 533 -0.87 29.48 36.15
C ILE A 533 -1.05 28.11 36.82
N ALA A 534 -1.91 28.00 37.83
CA ALA A 534 -2.22 26.73 38.47
C ALA A 534 -2.87 25.74 37.50
N ALA A 535 -3.81 26.18 36.66
CA ALA A 535 -4.40 25.33 35.61
C ALA A 535 -3.34 24.82 34.63
N LEU A 536 -2.39 25.68 34.22
CA LEU A 536 -1.27 25.28 33.38
C LEU A 536 -0.39 24.23 34.07
N ALA A 537 -0.05 24.44 35.34
CA ALA A 537 0.77 23.53 36.12
C ALA A 537 0.09 22.16 36.33
N VAL A 538 -1.22 22.15 36.61
CA VAL A 538 -2.01 20.93 36.75
C VAL A 538 -2.07 20.14 35.44
N THR A 539 -2.13 20.83 34.30
CA THR A 539 -2.14 20.20 32.96
C THR A 539 -0.86 19.44 32.65
N VAL A 540 0.27 19.74 33.31
CA VAL A 540 1.51 18.96 33.15
C VAL A 540 1.33 17.51 33.60
N TRP A 541 0.42 17.22 34.53
CA TRP A 541 0.18 15.85 35.01
C TRP A 541 -0.50 14.95 33.96
N PRO A 542 -1.66 15.32 33.35
CA PRO A 542 -2.21 14.58 32.22
C PRO A 542 -1.27 14.55 31.00
N ALA A 543 -0.57 15.64 30.72
CA ALA A 543 0.37 15.72 29.58
C ALA A 543 1.46 14.64 29.64
N ARG A 544 1.91 14.26 30.84
CA ARG A 544 2.91 13.21 31.04
C ARG A 544 2.36 11.79 30.94
N GLN A 545 1.03 11.63 30.95
CA GLN A 545 0.34 10.34 30.82
C GLN A 545 -0.10 10.04 29.39
N LEU A 546 -0.03 11.03 28.49
CA LEU A 546 -0.33 10.82 27.08
C LEU A 546 0.72 9.92 26.44
N GLY A 547 0.24 8.91 25.73
CA GLY A 547 1.07 8.04 24.90
C GLY A 547 1.57 8.75 23.63
N SER A 548 2.53 8.12 22.97
CA SER A 548 3.04 8.54 21.67
C SER A 548 2.74 7.51 20.59
N GLU A 549 2.09 7.95 19.51
CA GLU A 549 1.79 7.15 18.33
C GLU A 549 2.13 7.94 17.06
N PHE A 550 2.42 7.23 15.96
CA PHE A 550 2.73 7.89 14.69
C PHE A 550 1.47 8.47 14.03
N MET A 551 0.40 7.68 13.94
CA MET A 551 -0.90 8.11 13.43
C MET A 551 -2.03 7.23 14.00
N PRO A 552 -3.25 7.77 14.14
CA PRO A 552 -4.41 6.97 14.54
C PRO A 552 -4.74 5.88 13.52
N ASN A 553 -5.41 4.83 13.98
CA ASN A 553 -5.92 3.78 13.10
C ASN A 553 -7.03 4.34 12.20
N LEU A 554 -6.78 4.39 10.89
CA LEU A 554 -7.80 4.64 9.87
C LEU A 554 -8.74 3.43 9.79
N ASP A 555 -10.06 3.63 9.74
CA ASP A 555 -11.04 2.56 9.50
C ASP A 555 -11.35 2.48 7.99
N GLU A 556 -10.83 1.45 7.33
CA GLU A 556 -11.02 1.23 5.89
C GLU A 556 -12.35 0.52 5.56
N GLY A 557 -13.11 0.05 6.57
CA GLY A 557 -14.33 -0.76 6.38
C GLY A 557 -14.07 -2.21 5.95
N THR A 558 -12.85 -2.53 5.52
CA THR A 558 -12.37 -3.88 5.20
C THR A 558 -11.20 -4.23 6.12
N LEU A 559 -11.16 -5.47 6.59
CA LEU A 559 -10.06 -5.98 7.40
C LEU A 559 -9.15 -6.88 6.57
N MET A 560 -7.88 -6.93 6.96
CA MET A 560 -6.91 -7.85 6.39
C MET A 560 -6.32 -8.70 7.51
N TYR A 561 -6.46 -10.01 7.36
CA TYR A 561 -5.89 -11.01 8.26
C TYR A 561 -4.63 -11.60 7.63
N MET A 562 -3.49 -11.47 8.31
CA MET A 562 -2.18 -11.82 7.78
C MET A 562 -1.40 -12.78 8.70
N PRO A 563 -1.92 -14.00 8.94
CA PRO A 563 -1.20 -14.92 9.79
C PRO A 563 0.09 -15.40 9.11
N THR A 564 1.07 -15.75 9.94
CA THR A 564 2.24 -16.50 9.49
C THR A 564 2.44 -17.75 10.30
N THR A 565 2.92 -18.79 9.64
CA THR A 565 3.32 -20.02 10.29
C THR A 565 4.81 -20.30 10.09
N LEU A 566 5.28 -21.41 10.66
CA LEU A 566 6.66 -21.83 10.54
C LEU A 566 7.00 -22.15 9.08
N PRO A 567 8.22 -21.80 8.62
CA PRO A 567 8.64 -22.13 7.27
C PRO A 567 8.69 -23.65 7.03
N GLY A 568 8.55 -24.04 5.76
CA GLY A 568 8.52 -25.45 5.35
C GLY A 568 7.13 -26.07 5.25
N LEU A 569 6.06 -25.26 5.39
CA LEU A 569 4.69 -25.69 5.12
C LEU A 569 4.53 -26.08 3.64
N SER A 570 3.92 -27.24 3.37
CA SER A 570 3.61 -27.63 1.99
C SER A 570 2.45 -26.81 1.44
N VAL A 571 2.46 -26.55 0.12
CA VAL A 571 1.37 -25.82 -0.57
C VAL A 571 0.01 -26.48 -0.32
N THR A 572 -0.05 -27.82 -0.27
CA THR A 572 -1.28 -28.55 0.05
C THR A 572 -1.78 -28.26 1.46
N LYS A 573 -0.87 -28.23 2.46
CA LYS A 573 -1.27 -27.92 3.84
C LYS A 573 -1.61 -26.45 4.02
N ALA A 574 -0.94 -25.56 3.29
CA ALA A 574 -1.27 -24.14 3.23
C ALA A 574 -2.71 -23.92 2.74
N ALA A 575 -3.10 -24.57 1.63
CA ALA A 575 -4.46 -24.51 1.11
C ALA A 575 -5.50 -24.99 2.13
N GLU A 576 -5.24 -26.13 2.80
CA GLU A 576 -6.13 -26.69 3.82
C GLU A 576 -6.27 -25.74 5.03
N LEU A 577 -5.16 -25.19 5.51
CA LEU A 577 -5.16 -24.25 6.64
C LEU A 577 -5.91 -22.97 6.31
N MET A 578 -5.65 -22.38 5.13
CA MET A 578 -6.33 -21.17 4.66
C MET A 578 -7.84 -21.40 4.52
N GLN A 579 -8.26 -22.48 3.87
CA GLN A 579 -9.68 -22.77 3.71
C GLN A 579 -10.39 -22.95 5.07
N MET A 580 -9.73 -23.56 6.05
CA MET A 580 -10.28 -23.70 7.39
C MET A 580 -10.39 -22.33 8.10
N GLN A 581 -9.37 -21.47 7.98
CA GLN A 581 -9.40 -20.12 8.51
C GLN A 581 -10.51 -19.29 7.87
N ASP A 582 -10.62 -19.32 6.54
CA ASP A 582 -11.60 -18.55 5.78
C ASP A 582 -13.03 -18.99 6.11
N ARG A 583 -13.26 -20.30 6.32
CA ARG A 583 -14.55 -20.83 6.79
C ARG A 583 -14.92 -20.33 8.19
N ILE A 584 -13.95 -20.26 9.11
CA ILE A 584 -14.17 -19.73 10.47
C ILE A 584 -14.52 -18.25 10.40
N ILE A 585 -13.77 -17.47 9.63
CA ILE A 585 -14.02 -16.03 9.44
C ILE A 585 -15.40 -15.82 8.82
N LYS A 586 -15.75 -16.60 7.80
CA LYS A 586 -17.03 -16.47 7.09
C LYS A 586 -18.24 -16.82 7.96
N ALA A 587 -18.06 -17.59 9.04
CA ALA A 587 -19.13 -17.94 9.96
C ALA A 587 -19.61 -16.74 10.82
N PHE A 588 -18.83 -15.66 10.92
CA PHE A 588 -19.23 -14.47 11.66
C PHE A 588 -20.33 -13.69 10.92
N PRO A 589 -21.45 -13.33 11.58
CA PRO A 589 -22.57 -12.66 10.92
C PRO A 589 -22.22 -11.31 10.28
N GLU A 590 -21.25 -10.60 10.84
CA GLU A 590 -20.76 -9.30 10.33
C GLU A 590 -19.97 -9.41 9.02
N VAL A 591 -19.49 -10.60 8.66
CA VAL A 591 -18.63 -10.81 7.49
C VAL A 591 -19.46 -11.05 6.21
N GLU A 592 -19.27 -10.19 5.21
CA GLU A 592 -19.92 -10.28 3.90
C GLU A 592 -19.21 -11.27 2.97
N SER A 593 -17.88 -11.20 2.87
CA SER A 593 -17.08 -12.13 2.07
C SER A 593 -15.66 -12.24 2.61
N VAL A 594 -15.03 -13.38 2.32
CA VAL A 594 -13.66 -13.72 2.72
C VAL A 594 -12.91 -14.19 1.49
N PHE A 595 -11.81 -13.52 1.18
CA PHE A 595 -10.92 -13.91 0.09
C PHE A 595 -9.53 -14.18 0.64
N GLY A 596 -9.19 -15.46 0.76
CA GLY A 596 -7.89 -15.90 1.23
C GLY A 596 -6.89 -16.00 0.10
N LYS A 597 -5.68 -15.51 0.34
CA LYS A 597 -4.51 -15.78 -0.51
C LYS A 597 -3.37 -16.37 0.33
N ALA A 598 -2.83 -17.50 -0.10
CA ALA A 598 -1.59 -18.05 0.46
C ALA A 598 -0.46 -17.95 -0.58
N GLY A 599 0.73 -17.51 -0.16
CA GLY A 599 1.81 -17.25 -1.10
C GLY A 599 1.53 -16.05 -2.01
N ARG A 600 2.15 -16.03 -3.19
CA ARG A 600 2.22 -14.84 -4.05
C ARG A 600 1.34 -14.90 -5.29
N ALA A 601 0.85 -13.75 -5.72
CA ALA A 601 0.33 -13.51 -7.06
C ALA A 601 1.46 -13.44 -8.11
N GLN A 602 1.12 -13.59 -9.39
CA GLN A 602 2.07 -13.43 -10.50
C GLN A 602 2.35 -11.95 -10.78
N THR A 603 3.03 -11.27 -9.86
CA THR A 603 3.50 -9.89 -9.99
C THR A 603 4.73 -9.66 -9.11
N ALA A 604 5.60 -8.74 -9.53
CA ALA A 604 6.76 -8.32 -8.74
C ALA A 604 6.37 -7.57 -7.44
N THR A 605 5.10 -7.13 -7.33
CA THR A 605 4.61 -6.41 -6.15
C THR A 605 4.23 -7.31 -4.97
N ASP A 606 4.28 -8.64 -5.14
CA ASP A 606 3.88 -9.62 -4.13
C ASP A 606 5.01 -10.64 -3.82
N PRO A 607 5.89 -10.36 -2.85
CA PRO A 607 6.94 -11.29 -2.45
C PRO A 607 6.48 -12.29 -1.37
N ALA A 608 5.18 -12.60 -1.28
CA ALA A 608 4.63 -13.47 -0.24
C ALA A 608 5.09 -14.95 -0.38
N PRO A 609 5.70 -15.54 0.67
CA PRO A 609 6.02 -16.97 0.67
C PRO A 609 4.77 -17.82 1.02
N PRO A 610 4.74 -19.13 0.69
CA PRO A 610 3.57 -20.00 0.90
C PRO A 610 3.08 -20.13 2.34
N GLU A 611 3.96 -19.93 3.32
CA GLU A 611 3.65 -19.93 4.76
C GLU A 611 3.02 -18.62 5.27
N MET A 612 2.90 -17.61 4.40
CA MET A 612 2.23 -16.35 4.68
C MET A 612 0.88 -16.30 3.97
N PHE A 613 -0.14 -15.92 4.73
CA PHE A 613 -1.49 -15.75 4.22
C PHE A 613 -1.86 -14.28 4.26
N GLU A 614 -2.73 -13.89 3.33
CA GLU A 614 -3.29 -12.57 3.19
C GLU A 614 -4.76 -12.73 2.85
N THR A 615 -5.60 -12.69 3.88
CA THR A 615 -7.05 -12.83 3.74
C THR A 615 -7.71 -11.45 3.81
N ILE A 616 -8.42 -11.07 2.75
CA ILE A 616 -9.25 -9.87 2.70
C ILE A 616 -10.64 -10.22 3.23
N ILE A 617 -11.10 -9.46 4.22
CA ILE A 617 -12.37 -9.68 4.92
C ILE A 617 -13.25 -8.45 4.71
N ASN A 618 -14.26 -8.57 3.85
CA ASN A 618 -15.25 -7.51 3.66
C ASN A 618 -16.32 -7.62 4.73
N LEU A 619 -16.56 -6.52 5.44
CA LEU A 619 -17.58 -6.43 6.47
C LEU A 619 -18.87 -5.88 5.88
N LYS A 620 -20.00 -6.38 6.38
CA LYS A 620 -21.31 -5.81 6.10
C LYS A 620 -21.41 -4.37 6.63
N PRO A 621 -22.35 -3.56 6.12
CA PRO A 621 -22.63 -2.24 6.70
C PRO A 621 -22.88 -2.32 8.21
N LYS A 622 -22.34 -1.38 8.98
CA LYS A 622 -22.42 -1.34 10.46
C LYS A 622 -23.86 -1.42 11.00
N SER A 623 -24.86 -1.00 10.22
CA SER A 623 -26.29 -1.11 10.57
C SER A 623 -26.81 -2.55 10.65
N GLN A 624 -26.10 -3.51 10.07
CA GLN A 624 -26.45 -4.94 10.08
C GLN A 624 -25.70 -5.74 11.14
N TRP A 625 -24.87 -5.08 11.95
CA TRP A 625 -24.05 -5.75 12.97
C TRP A 625 -24.88 -6.11 14.21
N ARG A 626 -24.42 -7.10 14.96
CA ARG A 626 -24.96 -7.40 16.28
C ARG A 626 -24.88 -6.17 17.20
N PRO A 627 -25.89 -5.90 18.05
CA PRO A 627 -25.87 -4.75 18.97
C PRO A 627 -24.64 -4.79 19.89
N GLY A 628 -23.96 -3.64 20.04
CA GLY A 628 -22.80 -3.48 20.93
C GLY A 628 -21.47 -3.98 20.35
N VAL A 629 -21.45 -4.60 19.16
CA VAL A 629 -20.22 -5.01 18.49
C VAL A 629 -19.54 -3.80 17.85
N THR A 630 -18.24 -3.68 18.11
CA THR A 630 -17.35 -2.67 17.51
C THR A 630 -16.32 -3.36 16.62
N SER A 631 -15.64 -2.61 15.76
CA SER A 631 -14.59 -3.16 14.90
C SER A 631 -13.46 -3.80 15.73
N GLU A 632 -13.16 -3.24 16.90
CA GLU A 632 -12.14 -3.77 17.82
C GLU A 632 -12.62 -5.03 18.52
N SER A 633 -13.85 -5.05 19.05
CA SER A 633 -14.38 -6.26 19.69
C SER A 633 -14.53 -7.41 18.69
N LEU A 634 -14.95 -7.12 17.45
CA LEU A 634 -15.05 -8.12 16.38
C LEU A 634 -13.67 -8.71 16.03
N LYS A 635 -12.62 -7.88 15.95
CA LYS A 635 -11.24 -8.36 15.75
C LYS A 635 -10.81 -9.30 16.88
N THR A 636 -11.08 -8.93 18.13
CA THR A 636 -10.75 -9.78 19.29
C THR A 636 -11.53 -11.10 19.27
N GLU A 637 -12.82 -11.08 18.91
CA GLU A 637 -13.64 -12.29 18.75
C GLU A 637 -13.09 -13.21 17.66
N MET A 638 -12.74 -12.65 16.49
CA MET A 638 -12.17 -13.41 15.38
C MET A 638 -10.77 -13.94 15.71
N ASP A 639 -9.93 -13.13 16.35
CA ASP A 639 -8.58 -13.53 16.77
C ASP A 639 -8.62 -14.72 17.72
N ALA A 640 -9.54 -14.71 18.69
CA ALA A 640 -9.75 -15.82 19.61
C ALA A 640 -10.23 -17.10 18.88
N ALA A 641 -11.06 -16.97 17.86
CA ALA A 641 -11.54 -18.10 17.05
C ALA A 641 -10.46 -18.68 16.11
N LEU A 642 -9.45 -17.88 15.78
CA LEU A 642 -8.39 -18.22 14.83
C LEU A 642 -7.07 -18.62 15.52
N GLN A 643 -7.11 -19.02 16.78
CA GLN A 643 -5.94 -19.50 17.51
C GLN A 643 -5.55 -20.92 17.04
N PHE A 644 -4.64 -21.01 16.08
CA PHE A 644 -4.10 -22.27 15.57
C PHE A 644 -2.70 -22.56 16.12
N PRO A 645 -2.39 -23.82 16.50
CA PRO A 645 -1.03 -24.19 16.91
C PRO A 645 0.00 -23.88 15.81
N GLY A 646 1.05 -23.13 16.17
CA GLY A 646 2.13 -22.79 15.23
C GLY A 646 1.77 -21.70 14.21
N VAL A 647 0.65 -21.01 14.39
CA VAL A 647 0.25 -19.84 13.58
C VAL A 647 0.27 -18.60 14.47
N SER A 648 0.92 -17.55 14.00
CA SER A 648 0.91 -16.23 14.63
C SER A 648 -0.03 -15.33 13.85
N ASN A 649 -1.11 -14.92 14.49
CA ASN A 649 -2.11 -14.04 13.91
C ASN A 649 -1.58 -12.60 13.84
N ALA A 650 -1.98 -11.87 12.80
CA ALA A 650 -1.77 -10.45 12.69
C ALA A 650 -2.97 -9.82 11.98
N TRP A 651 -3.46 -8.71 12.53
CA TRP A 651 -4.66 -8.02 12.04
C TRP A 651 -4.30 -6.61 11.62
N THR A 652 -4.72 -6.24 10.42
CA THR A 652 -4.47 -4.92 9.86
C THR A 652 -5.58 -4.56 8.86
N MET A 653 -5.33 -3.57 8.02
CA MET A 653 -6.21 -3.16 6.94
C MET A 653 -5.43 -3.09 5.63
N PRO A 654 -6.07 -3.33 4.47
CA PRO A 654 -5.37 -3.53 3.21
C PRO A 654 -4.43 -2.38 2.83
N ILE A 655 -4.88 -1.13 2.88
CA ILE A 655 -4.07 0.02 2.46
C ILE A 655 -2.94 0.25 3.45
N ARG A 656 -3.24 0.23 4.76
CA ARG A 656 -2.21 0.36 5.81
C ARG A 656 -1.12 -0.69 5.70
N ALA A 657 -1.49 -1.97 5.58
CA ALA A 657 -0.54 -3.07 5.51
C ALA A 657 0.46 -2.88 4.38
N ARG A 658 -0.03 -2.47 3.20
CA ARG A 658 0.80 -2.24 2.03
C ARG A 658 1.73 -1.03 2.19
N ILE A 659 1.30 0.03 2.86
CA ILE A 659 2.16 1.17 3.20
C ILE A 659 3.27 0.75 4.16
N ASP A 660 2.92 0.07 5.26
CA ASP A 660 3.89 -0.32 6.29
C ASP A 660 4.97 -1.25 5.68
N MET A 661 4.55 -2.24 4.87
CA MET A 661 5.44 -3.16 4.16
C MET A 661 6.36 -2.46 3.16
N LEU A 662 5.84 -1.50 2.40
CA LEU A 662 6.63 -0.79 1.40
C LEU A 662 7.70 0.09 2.06
N SER A 663 7.31 0.82 3.10
CA SER A 663 8.13 1.89 3.65
C SER A 663 9.30 1.33 4.47
N THR A 664 9.05 0.39 5.39
CA THR A 664 10.11 -0.15 6.28
C THR A 664 10.53 -1.59 6.01
N GLY A 665 9.74 -2.32 5.21
CA GLY A 665 9.86 -3.77 5.06
C GLY A 665 9.27 -4.56 6.23
N ILE A 666 8.86 -3.88 7.30
CA ILE A 666 8.23 -4.44 8.49
C ILE A 666 6.72 -4.24 8.40
N ARG A 667 5.97 -5.32 8.58
CA ARG A 667 4.49 -5.36 8.47
C ARG A 667 3.75 -5.09 9.79
N THR A 668 4.48 -4.84 10.86
CA THR A 668 4.01 -4.64 12.24
C THR A 668 4.47 -3.27 12.73
N PRO A 669 3.80 -2.65 13.71
CA PRO A 669 4.14 -1.30 14.18
C PRO A 669 5.60 -1.15 14.63
N VAL A 670 6.14 -2.19 15.26
CA VAL A 670 7.55 -2.27 15.69
C VAL A 670 8.23 -3.43 14.96
N GLY A 671 9.42 -3.17 14.46
CA GLY A 671 10.31 -4.19 13.90
C GLY A 671 11.71 -4.07 14.47
N VAL A 672 12.34 -5.21 14.69
CA VAL A 672 13.77 -5.27 15.05
C VAL A 672 14.50 -5.99 13.92
N LYS A 673 15.56 -5.38 13.40
CA LYS A 673 16.39 -5.91 12.32
C LYS A 673 17.74 -6.32 12.90
N VAL A 674 18.11 -7.58 12.71
CA VAL A 674 19.42 -8.11 13.09
C VAL A 674 20.27 -8.23 11.83
N TYR A 675 21.43 -7.58 11.81
CA TYR A 675 22.41 -7.70 10.73
C TYR A 675 23.60 -8.53 11.19
N GLY A 676 24.18 -9.31 10.28
CA GLY A 676 25.32 -10.20 10.57
C GLY A 676 25.84 -10.90 9.32
N THR A 677 26.70 -11.89 9.51
CA THR A 677 27.37 -12.63 8.42
C THR A 677 27.00 -14.11 8.36
N ASP A 678 26.48 -14.68 9.45
CA ASP A 678 26.06 -16.08 9.53
C ASP A 678 24.59 -16.20 9.94
N LEU A 679 23.78 -16.85 9.11
CA LEU A 679 22.34 -16.96 9.29
C LEU A 679 21.95 -17.74 10.56
N GLY A 680 22.76 -18.73 10.96
CA GLY A 680 22.48 -19.55 12.14
C GLY A 680 22.65 -18.76 13.44
N GLU A 681 23.74 -18.02 13.54
CA GLU A 681 23.99 -17.14 14.67
C GLU A 681 23.02 -15.94 14.69
N MET A 682 22.65 -15.41 13.52
CA MET A 682 21.60 -14.37 13.42
C MET A 682 20.26 -14.89 13.94
N GLU A 683 19.86 -16.12 13.61
CA GLU A 683 18.64 -16.73 14.13
C GLU A 683 18.71 -16.94 15.65
N ASN A 684 19.86 -17.35 16.19
CA ASN A 684 20.06 -17.50 17.64
C ASN A 684 19.85 -16.15 18.35
N VAL A 685 20.47 -15.08 17.87
CA VAL A 685 20.30 -13.73 18.40
C VAL A 685 18.85 -13.27 18.28
N ALA A 686 18.22 -13.48 17.13
CA ALA A 686 16.84 -13.07 16.89
C ALA A 686 15.84 -13.80 17.82
N ARG A 687 16.07 -15.10 18.11
CA ARG A 687 15.28 -15.86 19.09
C ARG A 687 15.47 -15.38 20.53
N GLN A 688 16.68 -14.97 20.91
CA GLN A 688 16.94 -14.36 22.21
C GLN A 688 16.17 -13.04 22.34
N ILE A 689 16.25 -12.18 21.32
CA ILE A 689 15.50 -10.92 21.27
C ILE A 689 13.99 -11.19 21.34
N GLU A 690 13.47 -12.16 20.58
CA GLU A 690 12.06 -12.56 20.64
C GLU A 690 11.63 -12.96 22.07
N ALA A 691 12.42 -13.76 22.77
CA ALA A 691 12.11 -14.19 24.13
C ALA A 691 12.05 -13.01 25.11
N VAL A 692 12.98 -12.07 25.00
CA VAL A 692 13.01 -10.84 25.81
C VAL A 692 11.79 -9.97 25.51
N LEU A 693 11.49 -9.75 24.22
CA LEU A 693 10.36 -8.91 23.80
C LEU A 693 9.00 -9.48 24.24
N ARG A 694 8.83 -10.80 24.25
CA ARG A 694 7.61 -11.43 24.77
C ARG A 694 7.38 -11.16 26.25
N ALA A 695 8.43 -10.92 27.03
CA ALA A 695 8.33 -10.58 28.45
C ALA A 695 8.04 -9.09 28.70
N VAL A 696 8.23 -8.23 27.69
CA VAL A 696 7.95 -6.79 27.81
C VAL A 696 6.43 -6.57 27.90
N PRO A 697 5.94 -5.86 28.94
CA PRO A 697 4.52 -5.58 29.07
C PRO A 697 3.97 -4.77 27.87
N GLY A 698 2.84 -5.20 27.32
CA GLY A 698 2.22 -4.57 26.14
C GLY A 698 2.56 -5.25 24.81
N THR A 699 3.45 -6.24 24.79
CA THR A 699 3.65 -7.10 23.62
C THR A 699 2.45 -8.03 23.44
N SER A 700 1.72 -7.87 22.33
CA SER A 700 0.65 -8.79 21.91
C SER A 700 1.25 -10.06 21.32
N SER A 701 2.15 -9.88 20.35
CA SER A 701 2.92 -10.97 19.74
C SER A 701 4.32 -10.48 19.38
N ALA A 702 5.31 -11.37 19.50
CA ALA A 702 6.65 -11.14 18.99
C ALA A 702 7.13 -12.43 18.31
N TYR A 703 7.55 -12.31 17.05
CA TYR A 703 7.97 -13.40 16.21
C TYR A 703 9.23 -13.02 15.43
N ALA A 704 10.34 -13.69 15.72
CA ALA A 704 11.52 -13.62 14.87
C ALA A 704 11.35 -14.53 13.66
N GLU A 705 11.67 -14.04 12.48
CA GLU A 705 11.72 -14.85 11.28
C GLU A 705 12.67 -16.05 11.48
N ARG A 706 12.21 -17.25 11.13
CA ARG A 706 13.03 -18.46 11.18
C ARG A 706 13.74 -18.58 9.84
N VAL A 707 15.03 -18.30 9.81
CA VAL A 707 15.79 -18.31 8.56
C VAL A 707 16.11 -19.74 8.17
N ILE A 708 16.62 -20.55 9.12
CA ILE A 708 16.98 -21.95 8.92
C ILE A 708 15.79 -22.86 9.26
N GLY A 709 14.66 -22.58 8.61
CA GLY A 709 13.43 -23.38 8.71
C GLY A 709 13.21 -24.35 7.55
N GLY A 710 14.02 -24.27 6.50
CA GLY A 710 13.78 -24.96 5.24
C GLY A 710 14.17 -26.43 5.28
N TYR A 711 13.34 -27.27 4.68
CA TYR A 711 13.62 -28.69 4.51
C TYR A 711 14.22 -28.91 3.11
N TYR A 712 15.40 -29.50 3.07
CA TYR A 712 16.15 -29.75 1.85
C TYR A 712 16.37 -31.25 1.65
N LEU A 713 16.42 -31.63 0.37
CA LEU A 713 16.89 -32.93 -0.07
C LEU A 713 18.15 -32.69 -0.90
N ASP A 714 19.30 -32.81 -0.25
CA ASP A 714 20.59 -32.58 -0.88
C ASP A 714 21.04 -33.85 -1.62
N ILE A 715 21.42 -33.67 -2.88
CA ILE A 715 22.04 -34.71 -3.71
C ILE A 715 23.47 -34.26 -3.93
N VAL A 716 24.39 -34.79 -3.13
CA VAL A 716 25.80 -34.40 -3.12
C VAL A 716 26.59 -35.36 -4.02
N PRO A 717 27.03 -34.93 -5.21
CA PRO A 717 27.74 -35.82 -6.13
C PRO A 717 29.15 -36.15 -5.62
N ASP A 718 29.50 -37.43 -5.63
CA ASP A 718 30.86 -37.88 -5.33
C ASP A 718 31.72 -37.81 -6.60
N ARG A 719 32.59 -36.82 -6.67
CA ARG A 719 33.50 -36.60 -7.80
C ARG A 719 34.39 -37.82 -8.10
N THR A 720 34.76 -38.59 -7.08
CA THR A 720 35.60 -39.78 -7.24
C THR A 720 34.80 -40.91 -7.86
N ALA A 721 33.57 -41.13 -7.38
CA ALA A 721 32.66 -42.13 -7.94
C ALA A 721 32.27 -41.77 -9.37
N LEU A 722 31.92 -40.51 -9.64
CA LEU A 722 31.63 -40.00 -10.98
C LEU A 722 32.78 -40.26 -11.95
N GLY A 723 34.02 -39.98 -11.54
CA GLY A 723 35.21 -40.24 -12.35
C GLY A 723 35.41 -41.71 -12.73
N ARG A 724 34.99 -42.66 -11.88
CA ARG A 724 35.04 -44.10 -12.19
C ARG A 724 34.08 -44.50 -13.31
N TYR A 725 32.97 -43.78 -13.42
CA TYR A 725 31.94 -44.02 -14.44
C TYR A 725 32.05 -43.08 -15.65
N GLY A 726 33.09 -42.25 -15.70
CA GLY A 726 33.27 -41.26 -16.78
C GLY A 726 32.22 -40.16 -16.80
N LEU A 727 31.53 -39.92 -15.68
CA LEU A 727 30.45 -38.95 -15.55
C LEU A 727 30.98 -37.59 -15.10
N SER A 728 30.39 -36.53 -15.63
CA SER A 728 30.56 -35.17 -15.13
C SER A 728 29.50 -34.83 -14.07
N ILE A 729 29.71 -33.75 -13.33
CA ILE A 729 28.68 -33.21 -12.44
C ILE A 729 27.47 -32.72 -13.26
N GLY A 730 27.71 -32.20 -14.46
CA GLY A 730 26.64 -31.75 -15.36
C GLY A 730 25.65 -32.86 -15.69
N ASP A 731 26.15 -34.06 -15.98
CA ASP A 731 25.32 -35.23 -16.30
C ASP A 731 24.37 -35.58 -15.14
N VAL A 732 24.86 -35.50 -13.91
CA VAL A 732 24.04 -35.71 -12.71
C VAL A 732 23.01 -34.61 -12.54
N GLN A 733 23.42 -33.34 -12.68
CA GLN A 733 22.55 -32.17 -12.49
C GLN A 733 21.43 -32.08 -13.53
N ASP A 734 21.70 -32.47 -14.78
CA ASP A 734 20.68 -32.56 -15.82
C ASP A 734 19.63 -33.63 -15.50
N VAL A 735 20.07 -34.79 -15.01
CA VAL A 735 19.15 -35.84 -14.55
C VAL A 735 18.32 -35.36 -13.36
N ILE A 736 18.91 -34.68 -12.37
CA ILE A 736 18.16 -34.12 -11.24
C ILE A 736 17.10 -33.13 -11.74
N SER A 737 17.49 -32.20 -12.62
CA SER A 737 16.61 -31.16 -13.14
C SER A 737 15.45 -31.75 -13.95
N MET A 738 15.72 -32.74 -14.80
CA MET A 738 14.68 -33.38 -15.62
C MET A 738 13.88 -34.40 -14.80
N ALA A 739 14.50 -35.41 -14.20
CA ALA A 739 13.80 -36.51 -13.54
C ALA A 739 13.02 -36.06 -12.29
N LEU A 740 13.61 -35.19 -11.47
CA LEU A 740 13.03 -34.76 -10.19
C LEU A 740 12.37 -33.38 -10.30
N GLY A 741 13.07 -32.41 -10.89
CA GLY A 741 12.68 -30.99 -10.92
C GLY A 741 11.60 -30.64 -11.93
N ALA A 742 11.18 -31.58 -12.79
CA ALA A 742 10.21 -31.32 -13.86
C ALA A 742 10.61 -30.16 -14.79
N LYS A 743 11.89 -30.12 -15.22
CA LYS A 743 12.42 -29.08 -16.11
C LYS A 743 11.55 -28.90 -17.35
N VAL A 744 11.08 -27.68 -17.58
CA VAL A 744 10.38 -27.28 -18.81
C VAL A 744 11.39 -27.26 -19.96
N ILE A 745 11.12 -28.07 -20.99
CA ILE A 745 12.00 -28.24 -22.16
C ILE A 745 11.61 -27.31 -23.30
N THR A 746 10.30 -27.12 -23.50
CA THR A 746 9.71 -26.25 -24.52
C THR A 746 8.32 -25.81 -24.08
N SER A 747 7.61 -25.01 -24.87
CA SER A 747 6.23 -24.61 -24.61
C SER A 747 5.34 -24.83 -25.83
N THR A 748 4.13 -25.35 -25.63
CA THR A 748 3.15 -25.48 -26.72
C THR A 748 2.66 -24.12 -27.17
N VAL A 749 2.24 -24.03 -28.43
CA VAL A 749 1.69 -22.83 -29.07
C VAL A 749 0.25 -23.12 -29.45
N GLU A 750 -0.68 -22.84 -28.53
CA GLU A 750 -2.12 -23.09 -28.68
C GLU A 750 -2.85 -21.78 -29.00
N GLY A 751 -2.68 -21.31 -30.24
CA GLY A 751 -3.15 -19.98 -30.64
C GLY A 751 -2.39 -18.88 -29.92
N ARG A 752 -3.05 -18.19 -28.97
CA ARG A 752 -2.41 -17.17 -28.12
C ARG A 752 -1.85 -17.76 -26.84
N GLU A 753 -2.32 -18.92 -26.42
CA GLU A 753 -1.95 -19.56 -25.17
C GLU A 753 -0.59 -20.25 -25.29
N ARG A 754 0.13 -20.30 -24.17
CA ARG A 754 1.43 -20.96 -24.05
C ARG A 754 1.44 -21.80 -22.78
N TYR A 755 1.81 -23.08 -22.90
CA TYR A 755 1.89 -24.00 -21.78
C TYR A 755 3.21 -24.77 -21.80
N GLY A 756 3.79 -25.00 -20.63
CA GLY A 756 5.07 -25.72 -20.52
C GLY A 756 4.94 -27.19 -20.93
N VAL A 757 5.99 -27.72 -21.55
CA VAL A 757 6.20 -29.16 -21.77
C VAL A 757 7.40 -29.57 -20.92
N ALA A 758 7.16 -30.34 -19.87
CA ALA A 758 8.16 -30.74 -18.89
C ALA A 758 8.39 -32.25 -18.90
N ILE A 759 9.62 -32.68 -18.65
CA ILE A 759 9.97 -34.09 -18.45
C ILE A 759 10.06 -34.36 -16.97
N ARG A 760 9.58 -35.51 -16.48
CA ARG A 760 9.75 -35.95 -15.09
C ARG A 760 9.66 -37.46 -14.94
N TYR A 761 10.12 -38.00 -13.81
CA TYR A 761 9.89 -39.39 -13.43
C TYR A 761 8.54 -39.60 -12.69
N PRO A 762 7.99 -40.83 -12.73
CA PRO A 762 6.84 -41.22 -11.93
C PRO A 762 7.05 -40.90 -10.45
N ARG A 763 5.98 -40.45 -9.77
CA ARG A 763 6.03 -40.04 -8.37
C ARG A 763 6.60 -41.12 -7.43
N ALA A 764 6.32 -42.40 -7.71
CA ALA A 764 6.78 -43.52 -6.90
C ALA A 764 8.31 -43.70 -6.87
N LEU A 765 9.02 -43.23 -7.89
CA LEU A 765 10.49 -43.33 -7.97
C LEU A 765 11.20 -42.13 -7.32
N ARG A 766 10.41 -41.15 -6.85
CA ARG A 766 10.88 -39.90 -6.24
C ARG A 766 10.08 -39.51 -4.99
N SER A 767 9.50 -40.50 -4.32
CA SER A 767 8.69 -40.29 -3.11
C SER A 767 9.53 -39.99 -1.88
N ASP A 768 10.74 -40.53 -1.83
CA ASP A 768 11.62 -40.49 -0.67
C ASP A 768 13.10 -40.61 -1.10
N PRO A 769 14.05 -40.23 -0.22
CA PRO A 769 15.48 -40.28 -0.52
C PRO A 769 15.99 -41.66 -0.97
N GLY A 770 15.45 -42.74 -0.40
CA GLY A 770 15.87 -44.11 -0.71
C GLY A 770 15.41 -44.55 -2.10
N ALA A 771 14.17 -44.24 -2.48
CA ALA A 771 13.69 -44.43 -3.85
C ALA A 771 14.51 -43.60 -4.85
N ILE A 772 14.83 -42.35 -4.53
CA ILE A 772 15.65 -41.49 -5.39
C ILE A 772 17.03 -42.08 -5.61
N ALA A 773 17.71 -42.51 -4.55
CA ALA A 773 19.05 -43.09 -4.64
C ALA A 773 19.07 -44.41 -5.46
N ARG A 774 18.05 -45.25 -5.31
CA ARG A 774 17.99 -46.58 -5.95
C ARG A 774 17.46 -46.55 -7.37
N ASP A 775 16.42 -45.76 -7.62
CA ASP A 775 15.60 -45.87 -8.82
C ASP A 775 15.86 -44.74 -9.84
N VAL A 776 16.42 -43.60 -9.43
CA VAL A 776 16.85 -42.55 -10.37
C VAL A 776 18.12 -43.01 -11.07
N GLN A 777 18.12 -42.92 -12.41
CA GLN A 777 19.15 -43.51 -13.25
C GLN A 777 19.91 -42.46 -14.02
N ILE A 778 21.23 -42.61 -14.06
CA ILE A 778 22.13 -41.79 -14.88
C ILE A 778 22.69 -42.66 -15.99
N ALA A 779 22.63 -42.16 -17.22
CA ALA A 779 23.17 -42.84 -18.38
C ALA A 779 24.70 -42.79 -18.38
N LEU A 780 25.35 -43.90 -18.71
CA LEU A 780 26.80 -43.98 -18.84
C LEU A 780 27.25 -43.65 -20.27
N PRO A 781 28.42 -43.01 -20.48
CA PRO A 781 28.92 -42.69 -21.82
C PRO A 781 29.09 -43.92 -22.73
N ASP A 782 29.57 -45.02 -22.17
CA ASP A 782 29.81 -46.29 -22.90
C ASP A 782 28.55 -47.17 -23.00
N GLY A 783 27.38 -46.64 -22.63
CA GLY A 783 26.12 -47.35 -22.58
C GLY A 783 25.84 -48.02 -21.23
N GLY A 784 24.55 -48.23 -20.96
CA GLY A 784 24.07 -48.68 -19.64
C GLY A 784 23.72 -47.51 -18.72
N PHE A 785 23.35 -47.87 -17.49
CA PHE A 785 22.85 -46.91 -16.49
C PHE A 785 23.37 -47.26 -15.12
N VAL A 786 23.63 -46.24 -14.31
CA VAL A 786 24.01 -46.37 -12.91
C VAL A 786 22.94 -45.69 -12.03
N PRO A 787 22.54 -46.30 -10.90
CA PRO A 787 21.70 -45.64 -9.91
C PRO A 787 22.36 -44.38 -9.36
N LEU A 788 21.57 -43.34 -9.08
CA LEU A 788 22.06 -42.08 -8.52
C LEU A 788 22.84 -42.28 -7.22
N GLY A 789 22.42 -43.22 -6.37
CA GLY A 789 23.05 -43.53 -5.07
C GLY A 789 24.47 -44.08 -5.14
N GLU A 790 24.91 -44.60 -6.29
CA GLU A 790 26.29 -45.07 -6.49
C GLU A 790 27.27 -43.93 -6.79
N VAL A 791 26.73 -42.77 -7.22
CA VAL A 791 27.54 -41.61 -7.66
C VAL A 791 27.22 -40.31 -6.92
N ALA A 792 26.19 -40.31 -6.08
CA ALA A 792 25.81 -39.19 -5.25
C ALA A 792 25.16 -39.66 -3.94
N LYS A 793 25.42 -38.91 -2.87
CA LYS A 793 24.75 -39.11 -1.58
C LYS A 793 23.44 -38.32 -1.56
N VAL A 794 22.34 -38.98 -1.23
CA VAL A 794 21.02 -38.34 -1.09
C VAL A 794 20.70 -38.22 0.40
N GLU A 795 20.63 -37.01 0.93
CA GLU A 795 20.41 -36.77 2.36
C GLU A 795 19.41 -35.64 2.64
N LEU A 796 18.72 -35.74 3.77
CA LEU A 796 17.80 -34.72 4.23
C LEU A 796 18.55 -33.73 5.12
N THR A 797 18.50 -32.46 4.79
CA THR A 797 19.20 -31.39 5.49
C THR A 797 18.24 -30.24 5.82
N ARG A 798 18.73 -29.28 6.63
CA ARG A 798 18.04 -28.03 6.90
C ARG A 798 18.82 -26.87 6.31
N GLY A 799 18.11 -25.88 5.78
CA GLY A 799 18.71 -24.71 5.15
C GLY A 799 17.79 -23.49 5.20
N ALA A 800 18.20 -22.42 4.53
CA ALA A 800 17.43 -21.17 4.49
C ALA A 800 16.11 -21.35 3.72
N THR A 801 14.95 -20.91 4.21
CA THR A 801 13.72 -20.86 3.38
C THR A 801 13.68 -19.65 2.46
N SER A 802 14.19 -18.54 2.96
CA SER A 802 14.37 -17.30 2.24
C SER A 802 15.56 -16.56 2.84
N ILE A 803 16.27 -15.83 2.01
CA ILE A 803 17.37 -14.97 2.46
C ILE A 803 16.95 -13.52 2.20
N ARG A 804 17.08 -12.69 3.23
CA ARG A 804 16.85 -11.25 3.11
C ARG A 804 18.17 -10.52 3.19
N THR A 805 18.30 -9.51 2.35
CA THR A 805 19.40 -8.57 2.40
C THR A 805 18.89 -7.14 2.41
N GLU A 806 19.60 -6.27 3.12
CA GLU A 806 19.38 -4.83 3.09
C GLU A 806 20.75 -4.16 2.95
N ASN A 807 20.88 -3.30 1.94
CA ASN A 807 22.12 -2.63 1.58
C ASN A 807 23.32 -3.59 1.39
N GLY A 808 23.07 -4.78 0.83
CA GLY A 808 24.09 -5.81 0.60
C GLY A 808 24.52 -6.57 1.85
N GLN A 809 23.86 -6.38 2.99
CA GLN A 809 24.09 -7.12 4.24
C GLN A 809 22.94 -8.08 4.51
N LEU A 810 23.23 -9.26 5.07
CA LEU A 810 22.20 -10.20 5.51
C LEU A 810 21.37 -9.58 6.65
N ALA A 811 20.06 -9.77 6.60
CA ALA A 811 19.13 -9.22 7.57
C ALA A 811 18.12 -10.27 8.06
N VAL A 812 17.82 -10.26 9.36
CA VAL A 812 16.74 -11.06 9.96
C VAL A 812 15.78 -10.14 10.68
N TYR A 813 14.48 -10.27 10.38
CA TYR A 813 13.45 -9.42 10.93
C TYR A 813 12.72 -10.08 12.09
N ILE A 814 12.41 -9.29 13.10
CA ILE A 814 11.58 -9.64 14.23
C ILE A 814 10.36 -8.73 14.18
N PHE A 815 9.19 -9.33 14.02
CA PHE A 815 7.91 -8.64 13.94
C PHE A 815 7.29 -8.57 15.33
N VAL A 816 6.90 -7.38 15.75
CA VAL A 816 6.41 -7.10 17.10
C VAL A 816 5.12 -6.32 17.02
N ASP A 817 4.05 -6.93 17.53
CA ASP A 817 2.75 -6.30 17.65
C ASP A 817 2.49 -5.88 19.10
N ILE A 818 1.88 -4.71 19.27
CA ILE A 818 1.67 -4.09 20.59
C ILE A 818 0.18 -3.89 20.85
N ALA A 819 -0.25 -4.12 22.08
CA ALA A 819 -1.64 -3.93 22.50
C ALA A 819 -1.71 -3.19 23.83
N GLY A 820 -2.62 -2.21 23.91
CA GLY A 820 -2.89 -1.46 25.15
C GLY A 820 -1.75 -0.58 25.65
N ARG A 821 -0.76 -0.26 24.80
CA ARG A 821 0.39 0.61 25.10
C ARG A 821 0.76 1.50 23.92
N ASP A 822 1.44 2.60 24.23
CA ASP A 822 1.92 3.55 23.23
C ASP A 822 3.24 3.11 22.58
N LEU A 823 3.45 3.53 21.33
CA LEU A 823 4.57 3.09 20.50
C LEU A 823 5.93 3.54 21.06
N GLY A 824 6.08 4.83 21.36
CA GLY A 824 7.37 5.37 21.80
C GLY A 824 7.77 4.91 23.21
N GLY A 825 6.81 4.85 24.14
CA GLY A 825 7.04 4.30 25.48
C GLY A 825 7.45 2.84 25.44
N TYR A 826 6.73 2.02 24.68
CA TYR A 826 7.06 0.61 24.49
C TYR A 826 8.47 0.40 23.92
N VAL A 827 8.82 1.07 22.83
CA VAL A 827 10.13 0.87 22.17
C VAL A 827 11.29 1.26 23.09
N SER A 828 11.15 2.33 23.89
CA SER A 828 12.18 2.72 24.86
C SER A 828 12.43 1.64 25.92
N GLU A 829 11.36 1.06 26.49
CA GLU A 829 11.47 -0.05 27.45
C GLU A 829 12.06 -1.31 26.79
N ALA A 830 11.60 -1.62 25.57
CA ALA A 830 12.06 -2.77 24.80
C ALA A 830 13.55 -2.66 24.41
N GLN A 831 14.01 -1.47 24.01
CA GLN A 831 15.42 -1.18 23.73
C GLN A 831 16.30 -1.42 24.96
N GLN A 832 15.85 -0.96 26.13
CA GLN A 832 16.57 -1.16 27.39
C GLN A 832 16.63 -2.64 27.79
N ALA A 833 15.50 -3.36 27.67
CA ALA A 833 15.44 -4.80 27.97
C ALA A 833 16.38 -5.61 27.06
N VAL A 834 16.34 -5.36 25.75
CA VAL A 834 17.21 -6.05 24.77
C VAL A 834 18.68 -5.72 25.04
N ALA A 835 19.02 -4.46 25.29
CA ALA A 835 20.41 -4.06 25.59
C ALA A 835 20.95 -4.65 26.89
N ALA A 836 20.09 -4.92 27.88
CA ALA A 836 20.47 -5.50 29.16
C ALA A 836 20.66 -7.02 29.09
N GLU A 837 19.80 -7.73 28.38
CA GLU A 837 19.74 -9.20 28.39
C GLU A 837 20.44 -9.87 27.21
N VAL A 838 20.55 -9.20 26.06
CA VAL A 838 21.12 -9.79 24.82
C VAL A 838 22.52 -9.28 24.56
N LYS A 839 23.52 -10.18 24.58
CA LYS A 839 24.90 -9.86 24.20
C LYS A 839 25.14 -10.15 22.73
N LEU A 840 25.41 -9.11 21.94
CA LEU A 840 25.65 -9.23 20.51
C LEU A 840 27.07 -9.74 20.22
N PRO A 841 27.24 -10.74 19.33
CA PRO A 841 28.55 -11.15 18.85
C PRO A 841 29.25 -10.05 18.01
N PRO A 842 30.59 -10.09 17.87
CA PRO A 842 31.30 -9.14 17.01
C PRO A 842 30.84 -9.21 15.55
N GLY A 843 30.60 -8.05 14.92
CA GLY A 843 30.10 -7.98 13.55
C GLY A 843 28.58 -8.04 13.41
N TYR A 844 27.85 -8.17 14.51
CA TYR A 844 26.39 -8.15 14.55
C TYR A 844 25.89 -6.81 15.03
N SER A 845 24.78 -6.36 14.49
CA SER A 845 24.13 -5.11 14.91
C SER A 845 22.61 -5.26 14.90
N VAL A 846 21.96 -4.42 15.71
CA VAL A 846 20.50 -4.40 15.83
C VAL A 846 20.01 -3.00 15.51
N ALA A 847 19.04 -2.90 14.61
CA ALA A 847 18.35 -1.67 14.28
C ALA A 847 16.86 -1.80 14.61
N TRP A 848 16.26 -0.71 15.07
CA TRP A 848 14.82 -0.62 15.34
C TRP A 848 14.16 0.10 14.16
N SER A 849 13.05 -0.46 13.69
CA SER A 849 12.38 -0.08 12.46
C SER A 849 10.86 -0.19 12.65
N GLY A 850 10.10 0.14 11.62
CA GLY A 850 8.64 0.19 11.66
C GLY A 850 8.15 1.62 11.82
N GLN A 851 6.97 1.82 12.40
CA GLN A 851 6.39 3.15 12.57
C GLN A 851 7.21 4.03 13.53
N PHE A 852 7.99 3.42 14.42
CA PHE A 852 8.87 4.12 15.35
C PHE A 852 9.93 4.98 14.65
N GLU A 853 10.49 4.53 13.52
CA GLU A 853 11.50 5.28 12.77
C GLU A 853 10.95 6.64 12.29
N TYR A 854 9.70 6.65 11.82
CA TYR A 854 9.03 7.88 11.39
C TYR A 854 8.64 8.77 12.57
N LEU A 855 8.22 8.17 13.69
CA LEU A 855 7.91 8.92 14.91
C LEU A 855 9.16 9.67 15.40
N GLU A 856 10.32 9.01 15.45
CA GLU A 856 11.58 9.62 15.88
C GLU A 856 12.01 10.76 14.94
N ARG A 857 11.93 10.52 13.62
CA ARG A 857 12.23 11.54 12.61
C ARG A 857 11.32 12.76 12.71
N ALA A 858 10.01 12.54 12.79
CA ALA A 858 9.02 13.61 12.92
C ALA A 858 9.23 14.42 14.21
N GLN A 859 9.51 13.77 15.34
CA GLN A 859 9.80 14.44 16.61
C GLN A 859 11.09 15.28 16.53
N ALA A 860 12.16 14.75 15.95
CA ALA A 860 13.41 15.47 15.75
C ALA A 860 13.21 16.74 14.91
N ARG A 861 12.38 16.64 13.86
CA ARG A 861 12.04 17.79 13.01
C ARG A 861 11.19 18.83 13.72
N LEU A 862 10.13 18.41 14.42
CA LEU A 862 9.24 19.31 15.16
C LEU A 862 9.97 20.12 16.24
N LYS A 863 11.00 19.55 16.88
CA LYS A 863 11.86 20.27 17.85
C LYS A 863 12.54 21.50 17.26
N ILE A 864 12.85 21.49 15.95
CA ILE A 864 13.49 22.61 15.25
C ILE A 864 12.43 23.59 14.72
N VAL A 865 11.33 23.07 14.20
CA VAL A 865 10.37 23.81 13.39
C VAL A 865 9.35 24.58 14.24
N VAL A 866 8.95 24.02 15.39
CA VAL A 866 8.03 24.69 16.32
C VAL A 866 8.61 26.03 16.83
N PRO A 867 9.86 26.10 17.33
CA PRO A 867 10.47 27.37 17.72
C PRO A 867 10.53 28.41 16.59
N LEU A 868 10.89 27.98 15.38
CA LEU A 868 10.95 28.87 14.21
C LEU A 868 9.58 29.48 13.90
N THR A 869 8.52 28.70 14.04
CA THR A 869 7.15 29.16 13.75
C THR A 869 6.63 30.09 14.83
N LEU A 870 6.96 29.82 16.11
CA LEU A 870 6.67 30.76 17.19
C LEU A 870 7.37 32.11 16.97
N ALA A 871 8.61 32.10 16.48
CA ALA A 871 9.33 33.34 16.15
C ALA A 871 8.67 34.09 14.97
N LEU A 872 8.17 33.36 13.97
CA LEU A 872 7.48 33.95 12.82
C LEU A 872 6.10 34.52 13.21
N ILE A 873 5.33 33.82 14.05
CA ILE A 873 4.07 34.31 14.62
C ILE A 873 4.32 35.57 15.45
N PHE A 874 5.37 35.56 16.29
CA PHE A 874 5.78 36.72 17.07
C PHE A 874 6.08 37.93 16.16
N LEU A 875 6.80 37.72 15.05
CA LEU A 875 7.08 38.78 14.09
C LEU A 875 5.80 39.34 13.45
N LEU A 876 4.87 38.48 13.04
CA LEU A 876 3.59 38.92 12.44
C LEU A 876 2.73 39.71 13.43
N LEU A 877 2.65 39.25 14.68
CA LEU A 877 1.96 39.98 15.75
C LEU A 877 2.63 41.33 16.05
N TYR A 878 3.95 41.37 16.10
CA TYR A 878 4.71 42.61 16.28
C TYR A 878 4.48 43.59 15.13
N LEU A 879 4.39 43.13 13.88
CA LEU A 879 4.09 43.98 12.74
C LEU A 879 2.67 44.58 12.80
N ASN A 880 1.71 43.83 13.35
CA ASN A 880 0.34 44.27 13.51
C ASN A 880 0.16 45.28 14.66
N PHE A 881 0.66 44.96 15.85
CA PHE A 881 0.49 45.82 17.05
C PHE A 881 1.55 46.92 17.17
N ARG A 882 2.74 46.72 16.57
CA ARG A 882 3.93 47.59 16.69
C ARG A 882 4.37 47.84 18.13
N ALA A 883 3.98 46.95 19.04
CA ALA A 883 4.20 47.09 20.46
C ALA A 883 4.52 45.72 21.07
N LEU A 884 5.62 45.69 21.83
CA LEU A 884 6.21 44.46 22.35
C LEU A 884 5.34 43.83 23.43
N THR A 885 4.74 44.66 24.28
CA THR A 885 3.92 44.23 25.41
C THR A 885 2.67 43.48 24.95
N GLU A 886 1.94 44.06 24.00
CA GLU A 886 0.72 43.50 23.41
C GLU A 886 1.02 42.19 22.68
N THR A 887 2.14 42.15 21.94
CA THR A 887 2.61 40.94 21.26
C THR A 887 2.89 39.81 22.25
N LEU A 888 3.60 40.10 23.34
CA LEU A 888 3.90 39.10 24.38
C LEU A 888 2.65 38.63 25.12
N ILE A 889 1.70 39.53 25.40
CA ILE A 889 0.43 39.15 26.04
C ILE A 889 -0.34 38.15 25.17
N VAL A 890 -0.40 38.37 23.85
CA VAL A 890 -1.05 37.43 22.92
C VAL A 890 -0.25 36.12 22.82
N MET A 891 1.08 36.16 22.76
CA MET A 891 1.89 34.94 22.73
C MET A 891 1.73 34.10 24.01
N LEU A 892 1.61 34.76 25.17
CA LEU A 892 1.36 34.09 26.46
C LEU A 892 -0.04 33.49 26.56
N SER A 893 -0.96 33.78 25.64
CA SER A 893 -2.26 33.10 25.60
C SER A 893 -2.17 31.69 25.00
N LEU A 894 -1.15 31.39 24.18
CA LEU A 894 -1.01 30.12 23.47
C LEU A 894 -0.91 28.89 24.40
N PRO A 895 -0.12 28.89 25.50
CA PRO A 895 -0.06 27.76 26.42
C PRO A 895 -1.43 27.40 27.03
N PHE A 896 -2.35 28.35 27.16
CA PHE A 896 -3.69 28.09 27.67
C PHE A 896 -4.59 27.38 26.65
N ALA A 897 -4.33 27.52 25.35
CA ALA A 897 -5.01 26.72 24.32
C ALA A 897 -4.59 25.25 24.40
N ILE A 898 -3.32 24.98 24.76
CA ILE A 898 -2.79 23.63 24.95
C ILE A 898 -3.49 22.92 26.12
N VAL A 899 -3.88 23.66 27.17
CA VAL A 899 -4.66 23.11 28.29
C VAL A 899 -5.95 22.46 27.79
N GLY A 900 -6.73 23.17 26.96
CA GLY A 900 -7.93 22.58 26.39
C GLY A 900 -7.63 21.32 25.57
N GLY A 901 -6.59 21.35 24.73
CA GLY A 901 -6.23 20.24 23.86
C GLY A 901 -5.69 18.98 24.55
N ILE A 902 -5.11 19.09 25.75
CA ILE A 902 -4.58 17.93 26.50
C ILE A 902 -5.68 17.23 27.32
N TRP A 903 -6.70 17.97 27.73
CA TRP A 903 -7.80 17.45 28.56
C TRP A 903 -8.97 16.88 27.75
N MET A 904 -9.08 17.27 26.48
CA MET A 904 -9.96 16.64 25.49
C MET A 904 -9.30 15.37 24.96
#